data_AF-A0A6J2T8C6-F1
#
_entry.id   AF-A0A6J2T8C6-F1
#
_cell.length_a   1.000
_cell.length_b   1.000
_cell.length_c   1.000
_cell.angle_alpha   90.00
_cell.angle_beta   90.00
_cell.angle_gamma   90.00
#
_symmetry.space_group_name_H-M   'P 1'
#
loop_
_entity.id
_entity.type
_entity.pdbx_description
1 polymer ?
#
loop_
_entity_poly.entity_id
_entity_poly.type
_entity_poly.pdbx_seq_one_letter_code
_entity_poly.pdbx_strand_id
1 'polypeptide(L)'
;MYLSRQLRQLPKSTIVRGLACRKHYTTNSAEERIEIPKRIERSPTDILQALASTVGRDPTAPHYKYHDDPYLIPMSNAAKRTFAMSQEAGRKAASWIKEEHRELFMHEEAQPPIEKFAPNVIYNENSEVDASTLEQLIAQGELSDAVLVYNVMEEKGMEISESLKQSLLELVCFYNNQEPLEEEYIEERWFMENSRRRERHGKTWKDGDLAEKLFAAIEPKTPQSYAALIRGMAKYHQCERAYALFQEAGEKRLELDANTFNAIISIANFLKETADQRWQLCAQLLQQMSEQQIRPNLGTLNALLGCISTFGNFKMARSHALRVLSEFKKLGVSPSLGTYYYLLIIFCRDRGPVSHVIVDILNDIAGKEFSIAHPKDTFFFATAMDVCRNHLHDKSLAKKVDELLHFGKNYDLIGDSFKESIYYRNYLALLCQTEAIEDFMRTYDLLVPNIYIPEPGIMEEILKAIEINAAAEHVPRMWSDMVIFDLTQRESLLLILLRIMIENRPKENTEQQQLPAQFASVALDMYKKIEESSHRIKKVSFTGQMLGDILTLLVRGDNFEKASEVFTYIDKNQHRIPGTPAETALQEFVDACVLNKSPSQSLIALQYVVENNMESITLAKRINGGFTLNEGHLAKLKSLVGDSFLDK
;
A
#
# COMPACT_ATOMS: atom_id res chain seq x y z
N MET A 1 54.10 3.92 16.41
CA MET A 1 55.36 3.19 16.12
C MET A 1 55.11 1.71 16.30
N TYR A 2 55.65 0.90 15.39
CA TYR A 2 56.09 -0.50 15.58
C TYR A 2 55.17 -1.45 16.37
N LEU A 3 54.60 -2.45 15.68
CA LEU A 3 54.45 -3.83 16.18
C LEU A 3 53.86 -4.72 15.06
N SER A 4 54.69 -5.04 14.07
CA SER A 4 54.45 -6.13 13.12
C SER A 4 55.72 -6.98 13.00
N ARG A 5 56.02 -7.73 14.05
CA ARG A 5 56.95 -8.88 14.06
C ARG A 5 57.00 -9.44 15.46
N GLN A 6 56.26 -10.52 15.69
CA GLN A 6 56.65 -11.69 16.49
C GLN A 6 55.38 -12.48 16.76
N LEU A 7 55.33 -13.70 16.22
CA LEU A 7 54.70 -14.91 16.78
C LEU A 7 54.77 -16.01 15.70
N ARG A 8 55.98 -16.49 15.45
CA ARG A 8 56.22 -17.86 15.00
C ARG A 8 57.09 -18.49 16.07
N GLN A 9 56.53 -19.40 16.85
CA GLN A 9 57.20 -20.58 17.41
C GLN A 9 56.25 -21.27 18.39
N LEU A 10 55.60 -22.35 17.93
CA LEU A 10 55.27 -23.49 18.78
C LEU A 10 55.55 -24.78 17.98
N PRO A 11 56.10 -25.84 18.62
CA PRO A 11 56.71 -26.98 17.94
C PRO A 11 55.68 -28.07 17.62
N LYS A 12 55.83 -28.72 16.46
CA LYS A 12 55.08 -29.93 16.11
C LYS A 12 55.75 -31.14 16.79
N SER A 13 54.99 -31.88 17.58
CA SER A 13 55.39 -33.16 18.14
C SER A 13 55.43 -34.25 17.05
N THR A 14 56.49 -35.02 17.10
CA THR A 14 56.87 -36.07 16.16
C THR A 14 56.48 -37.43 16.73
N ILE A 15 55.47 -38.11 16.20
CA ILE A 15 55.37 -39.58 16.27
C ILE A 15 54.64 -40.09 15.01
N VAL A 16 55.39 -40.60 14.03
CA VAL A 16 54.90 -41.64 13.11
C VAL A 16 55.99 -42.69 13.00
N ARG A 17 55.66 -43.90 13.47
CA ARG A 17 56.42 -45.14 13.25
C ARG A 17 56.36 -45.49 11.76
N GLY A 18 57.48 -45.37 11.06
CA GLY A 18 57.67 -45.95 9.74
C GLY A 18 58.27 -47.35 9.85
N LEU A 19 57.45 -48.37 9.62
CA LEU A 19 57.87 -49.73 9.35
C LEU A 19 58.70 -49.79 8.06
N ALA A 20 59.68 -50.69 8.07
CA ALA A 20 60.61 -50.96 6.99
C ALA A 20 59.91 -51.27 5.66
N CYS A 21 60.53 -50.86 4.55
CA CYS A 21 60.28 -51.49 3.26
C CYS A 21 61.60 -51.74 2.53
N ARG A 22 61.86 -53.01 2.22
CA ARG A 22 62.90 -53.47 1.30
C ARG A 22 62.35 -53.37 -0.13
N LYS A 23 63.08 -52.60 -0.94
CA LYS A 23 63.36 -52.69 -2.38
C LYS A 23 62.33 -53.28 -3.37
N HIS A 24 62.02 -52.40 -4.33
CA HIS A 24 61.84 -52.60 -5.77
C HIS A 24 60.68 -53.47 -6.27
N TYR A 25 59.74 -52.85 -6.98
CA TYR A 25 59.60 -52.97 -8.43
C TYR A 25 59.10 -51.63 -8.99
N THR A 26 59.82 -51.06 -9.95
CA THR A 26 59.42 -49.89 -10.73
C THR A 26 58.48 -50.33 -11.85
N THR A 27 57.21 -49.99 -11.73
CA THR A 27 56.25 -49.96 -12.85
C THR A 27 55.89 -48.50 -13.13
N ASN A 28 56.17 -48.05 -14.35
CA ASN A 28 55.73 -46.77 -14.90
C ASN A 28 54.19 -46.75 -15.00
N SER A 29 53.49 -46.44 -13.92
CA SER A 29 52.15 -45.85 -14.01
C SER A 29 52.29 -44.38 -13.65
N ALA A 30 51.94 -43.48 -14.57
CA ALA A 30 51.70 -42.10 -14.21
C ALA A 30 50.76 -42.12 -12.98
N GLU A 31 51.21 -41.60 -11.84
CA GLU A 31 50.35 -41.45 -10.67
C GLU A 31 49.22 -40.49 -11.08
N GLU A 32 48.08 -41.02 -11.49
CA GLU A 32 46.87 -40.23 -11.75
C GLU A 32 46.48 -39.56 -10.44
N ARG A 33 46.88 -38.29 -10.30
CA ARG A 33 46.59 -37.48 -9.14
C ARG A 33 45.11 -37.10 -9.18
N ILE A 34 44.29 -37.80 -8.40
CA ILE A 34 42.87 -37.48 -8.25
C ILE A 34 42.74 -36.14 -7.51
N GLU A 35 42.32 -35.09 -8.22
CA GLU A 35 42.00 -33.80 -7.63
C GLU A 35 40.56 -33.81 -7.10
N ILE A 36 40.41 -33.98 -5.79
CA ILE A 36 39.10 -33.94 -5.15
C ILE A 36 38.61 -32.48 -5.09
N PRO A 37 37.42 -32.16 -5.63
CA PRO A 37 36.88 -30.81 -5.57
C PRO A 37 36.54 -30.41 -4.13
N LYS A 38 36.62 -29.11 -3.85
CA LYS A 38 36.23 -28.57 -2.55
C LYS A 38 34.72 -28.68 -2.36
N ARG A 39 34.29 -29.07 -1.16
CA ARG A 39 32.88 -29.04 -0.77
C ARG A 39 32.37 -27.59 -0.80
N ILE A 40 31.22 -27.39 -1.45
CA ILE A 40 30.49 -26.12 -1.41
C ILE A 40 29.50 -26.21 -0.25
N GLU A 41 29.66 -25.35 0.74
CA GLU A 41 28.70 -25.19 1.83
C GLU A 41 27.51 -24.37 1.35
N ARG A 42 26.30 -24.81 1.71
CA ARG A 42 25.04 -24.15 1.36
C ARG A 42 24.19 -24.03 2.61
N SER A 43 23.44 -22.94 2.71
CA SER A 43 22.39 -22.80 3.71
C SER A 43 21.24 -23.77 3.44
N PRO A 44 20.39 -24.08 4.43
CA PRO A 44 19.21 -24.92 4.23
C PRO A 44 18.21 -24.38 3.19
N THR A 45 18.28 -23.08 2.85
CA THR A 45 17.32 -22.41 1.97
C THR A 45 17.91 -21.97 0.62
N ASP A 46 19.22 -22.17 0.38
CA ASP A 46 19.88 -21.71 -0.85
C ASP A 46 19.25 -22.29 -2.12
N ILE A 47 18.85 -23.57 -2.09
CA ILE A 47 18.21 -24.22 -3.23
C ILE A 47 16.85 -23.60 -3.51
N LEU A 48 16.08 -23.29 -2.45
CA LEU A 48 14.77 -22.63 -2.60
C LEU A 48 14.92 -21.22 -3.17
N GLN A 49 15.92 -20.47 -2.72
CA GLN A 49 16.21 -19.14 -3.26
C GLN A 49 16.65 -19.21 -4.73
N ALA A 50 17.46 -20.20 -5.10
CA ALA A 50 17.89 -20.41 -6.48
C ALA A 50 16.74 -20.82 -7.40
N LEU A 51 15.78 -21.61 -6.92
CA LEU A 51 14.57 -21.94 -7.68
C LEU A 51 13.67 -20.71 -7.82
N ALA A 52 13.44 -19.97 -6.74
CA ALA A 52 12.63 -18.76 -6.76
C ALA A 52 13.18 -17.71 -7.72
N SER A 53 14.50 -17.53 -7.83
CA SER A 53 15.10 -16.57 -8.76
C SER A 53 14.98 -16.94 -10.23
N THR A 54 14.63 -18.20 -10.55
CA THR A 54 14.38 -18.64 -11.93
C THR A 54 12.95 -18.39 -12.40
N VAL A 55 12.05 -18.01 -11.50
CA VAL A 55 10.63 -17.79 -11.79
C VAL A 55 10.28 -16.33 -11.45
N GLY A 56 9.75 -15.59 -12.42
CA GLY A 56 9.26 -14.23 -12.18
C GLY A 56 7.91 -14.22 -11.46
N ARG A 57 7.48 -13.04 -10.99
CA ARG A 57 6.10 -12.86 -10.50
C ARG A 57 5.12 -13.09 -11.65
N ASP A 58 4.12 -13.93 -11.43
CA ASP A 58 3.02 -14.10 -12.39
C ASP A 58 2.04 -12.93 -12.26
N PRO A 59 1.91 -12.07 -13.29
CA PRO A 59 0.97 -10.94 -13.28
C PRO A 59 -0.50 -11.39 -13.40
N THR A 60 -0.73 -12.58 -13.95
CA THR A 60 -2.09 -13.10 -14.24
C THR A 60 -2.71 -13.83 -13.06
N ALA A 61 -1.92 -14.20 -12.06
CA ALA A 61 -2.37 -14.88 -10.85
C ALA A 61 -2.55 -13.91 -9.67
N PRO A 62 -3.53 -14.16 -8.78
CA PRO A 62 -3.62 -13.44 -7.51
C PRO A 62 -2.40 -13.72 -6.63
N HIS A 63 -2.19 -12.88 -5.62
CA HIS A 63 -1.13 -13.13 -4.64
C HIS A 63 -1.31 -14.52 -4.00
N TYR A 64 -0.23 -15.29 -3.88
CA TYR A 64 -0.20 -16.69 -3.37
C TYR A 64 -0.89 -16.92 -2.00
N LYS A 65 -1.21 -15.85 -1.27
CA LYS A 65 -1.90 -15.93 0.02
C LYS A 65 -3.39 -16.20 -0.13
N TYR A 66 -3.94 -15.97 -1.33
CA TYR A 66 -5.33 -16.21 -1.66
C TYR A 66 -5.48 -17.55 -2.37
N HIS A 67 -6.66 -18.16 -2.22
CA HIS A 67 -6.99 -19.37 -2.95
C HIS A 67 -7.12 -19.07 -4.44
N ASP A 68 -6.49 -19.88 -5.27
CA ASP A 68 -6.64 -19.84 -6.73
C ASP A 68 -7.94 -20.54 -7.15
N ASP A 69 -9.05 -19.94 -6.74
CA ASP A 69 -10.41 -20.37 -7.06
C ASP A 69 -11.24 -19.13 -7.43
N PRO A 70 -11.89 -19.07 -8.60
CA PRO A 70 -12.62 -17.88 -9.06
C PRO A 70 -13.66 -17.33 -8.07
N TYR A 71 -14.21 -18.17 -7.19
CA TYR A 71 -15.15 -17.74 -6.15
C TYR A 71 -14.45 -17.12 -4.93
N LEU A 72 -13.22 -17.55 -4.63
CA LEU A 72 -12.46 -17.14 -3.44
C LEU A 72 -11.38 -16.09 -3.73
N ILE A 73 -11.14 -15.73 -4.99
CA ILE A 73 -10.21 -14.66 -5.35
C ILE A 73 -10.81 -13.31 -4.96
N PRO A 74 -10.12 -12.49 -4.13
CA PRO A 74 -10.62 -11.19 -3.75
C PRO A 74 -10.41 -10.17 -4.87
N MET A 75 -11.52 -9.81 -5.52
CA MET A 75 -11.51 -8.90 -6.67
C MET A 75 -11.69 -7.42 -6.32
N SER A 76 -11.87 -7.06 -5.04
CA SER A 76 -11.94 -5.68 -4.58
C SER A 76 -10.99 -5.42 -3.42
N ASN A 77 -10.56 -4.17 -3.24
CA ASN A 77 -9.71 -3.80 -2.10
C ASN A 77 -10.38 -4.10 -0.74
N ALA A 78 -11.70 -3.97 -0.68
CA ALA A 78 -12.49 -4.35 0.50
C ALA A 78 -12.44 -5.87 0.74
N ALA A 79 -12.64 -6.68 -0.30
CA ALA A 79 -12.55 -8.13 -0.21
C ALA A 79 -11.13 -8.61 0.15
N LYS A 80 -10.09 -8.03 -0.47
CA LYS A 80 -8.67 -8.33 -0.19
C LYS A 80 -8.37 -8.17 1.30
N ARG A 81 -8.84 -7.07 1.89
CA ARG A 81 -8.73 -6.80 3.32
C ARG A 81 -9.54 -7.78 4.16
N THR A 82 -10.82 -7.96 3.85
CA THR A 82 -11.70 -8.84 4.63
C THR A 82 -11.16 -10.27 4.65
N PHE A 83 -10.78 -10.84 3.50
CA PHE A 83 -10.30 -12.22 3.42
C PHE A 83 -8.99 -12.41 4.18
N ALA A 84 -8.05 -11.47 4.02
CA ALA A 84 -6.78 -11.50 4.73
C ALA A 84 -6.97 -11.41 6.26
N MET A 85 -7.80 -10.48 6.73
CA MET A 85 -8.12 -10.34 8.15
C MET A 85 -8.92 -11.53 8.70
N SER A 86 -9.82 -12.13 7.91
CA SER A 86 -10.57 -13.32 8.31
C SER A 86 -9.64 -14.53 8.49
N GLN A 87 -8.64 -14.69 7.61
CA GLN A 87 -7.64 -15.75 7.76
C GLN A 87 -6.82 -15.57 9.04
N GLU A 88 -6.36 -14.34 9.33
CA GLU A 88 -5.64 -14.06 10.58
C GLU A 88 -6.51 -14.23 11.82
N ALA A 89 -7.77 -13.82 11.77
CA ALA A 89 -8.72 -14.08 12.86
C ALA A 89 -8.90 -15.57 13.13
N GLY A 90 -8.94 -16.39 12.09
CA GLY A 90 -8.96 -17.86 12.21
C GLY A 90 -7.69 -18.41 12.86
N ARG A 91 -6.51 -17.91 12.48
CA ARG A 91 -5.24 -18.27 13.13
C ARG A 91 -5.24 -17.90 14.61
N LYS A 92 -5.67 -16.69 14.97
CA LYS A 92 -5.79 -16.25 16.37
C LYS A 92 -6.76 -17.11 17.17
N ALA A 93 -7.90 -17.48 16.59
CA ALA A 93 -8.85 -18.38 17.24
C ALA A 93 -8.22 -19.77 17.48
N ALA A 94 -7.47 -20.29 16.52
CA ALA A 94 -6.74 -21.55 16.68
C ALA A 94 -5.64 -21.45 17.74
N SER A 95 -4.85 -20.36 17.75
CA SER A 95 -3.87 -20.09 18.80
C SER A 95 -4.53 -20.01 20.17
N TRP A 96 -5.66 -19.30 20.28
CA TRP A 96 -6.42 -19.24 21.53
C TRP A 96 -6.90 -20.61 22.00
N ILE A 97 -7.43 -21.46 21.10
CA ILE A 97 -7.81 -22.85 21.43
C ILE A 97 -6.60 -23.67 21.90
N LYS A 98 -5.45 -23.52 21.22
CA LYS A 98 -4.18 -24.17 21.59
C LYS A 98 -3.76 -23.77 23.01
N GLU A 99 -3.88 -22.48 23.33
CA GLU A 99 -3.51 -21.95 24.64
C GLU A 99 -4.52 -22.25 25.75
N GLU A 100 -5.81 -22.40 25.45
CA GLU A 100 -6.86 -22.75 26.42
C GLU A 100 -6.84 -24.26 26.76
N HIS A 101 -6.59 -25.12 25.77
CA HIS A 101 -6.63 -26.59 25.89
C HIS A 101 -5.26 -27.23 25.69
N ARG A 102 -4.25 -26.71 26.38
CA ARG A 102 -2.82 -27.03 26.19
C ARG A 102 -2.51 -28.51 26.32
N GLU A 103 -3.18 -29.20 27.24
CA GLU A 103 -3.00 -30.63 27.49
C GLU A 103 -3.23 -31.49 26.25
N LEU A 104 -4.05 -31.01 25.30
CA LEU A 104 -4.32 -31.71 24.03
C LEU A 104 -3.16 -31.58 23.04
N PHE A 105 -2.24 -30.65 23.25
CA PHE A 105 -1.14 -30.32 22.34
C PHE A 105 0.25 -30.64 22.92
N MET A 106 0.32 -31.38 24.03
CA MET A 106 1.59 -31.79 24.67
C MET A 106 2.28 -32.98 23.99
N HIS A 107 1.61 -33.65 23.04
CA HIS A 107 2.16 -34.80 22.32
C HIS A 107 3.05 -34.35 21.17
N GLU A 108 4.37 -34.55 21.30
CA GLU A 108 5.37 -34.17 20.31
C GLU A 108 5.82 -35.37 19.46
N GLU A 109 5.46 -35.39 18.17
CA GLU A 109 5.93 -36.42 17.22
C GLU A 109 7.18 -35.99 16.43
N ALA A 110 7.42 -34.68 16.31
CA ALA A 110 8.48 -34.14 15.47
C ALA A 110 9.87 -34.30 16.11
N GLN A 111 10.86 -34.69 15.30
CA GLN A 111 12.27 -34.71 15.69
C GLN A 111 13.11 -33.93 14.67
N PRO A 112 13.70 -32.77 15.05
CA PRO A 112 13.66 -32.14 16.39
C PRO A 112 12.28 -31.57 16.76
N PRO A 113 11.99 -31.37 18.06
CA PRO A 113 10.76 -30.72 18.50
C PRO A 113 10.66 -29.30 17.92
N ILE A 114 9.43 -28.90 17.58
CA ILE A 114 9.16 -27.58 16.99
C ILE A 114 8.56 -26.69 18.09
N GLU A 115 9.44 -26.01 18.82
CA GLU A 115 9.08 -25.17 19.99
C GLU A 115 7.96 -24.16 19.66
N LYS A 116 7.94 -23.63 18.43
CA LYS A 116 6.94 -22.66 17.99
C LYS A 116 5.50 -23.18 17.99
N PHE A 117 5.30 -24.50 17.87
CA PHE A 117 3.97 -25.11 17.93
C PHE A 117 3.64 -25.70 19.30
N ALA A 118 4.59 -25.69 20.24
CA ALA A 118 4.30 -26.06 21.61
C ALA A 118 3.36 -25.02 22.25
N PRO A 119 2.55 -25.42 23.25
CA PRO A 119 1.83 -24.48 24.10
C PRO A 119 2.81 -23.59 24.87
N ASN A 120 2.47 -22.30 25.04
CA ASN A 120 3.32 -21.39 25.82
C ASN A 120 3.30 -21.79 27.30
N VAL A 121 4.26 -21.32 28.11
CA VAL A 121 4.22 -21.52 29.58
C VAL A 121 3.37 -20.40 30.18
N ILE A 122 2.43 -20.71 31.09
CA ILE A 122 1.69 -19.66 31.84
C ILE A 122 2.47 -19.37 33.11
N TYR A 123 2.78 -18.10 33.31
CA TYR A 123 3.26 -17.57 34.58
C TYR A 123 2.08 -17.01 35.38
N ASN A 124 2.10 -17.26 36.68
CA ASN A 124 1.15 -16.71 37.64
C ASN A 124 1.89 -16.27 38.92
N GLU A 125 1.17 -15.61 39.84
CA GLU A 125 1.74 -15.10 41.10
C GLU A 125 2.42 -16.21 41.95
N ASN A 126 1.96 -17.44 41.81
CA ASN A 126 2.46 -18.60 42.55
C ASN A 126 3.60 -19.35 41.84
N SER A 127 3.96 -18.97 40.61
CA SER A 127 4.93 -19.70 39.80
C SER A 127 6.31 -19.68 40.46
N GLU A 128 6.97 -20.83 40.47
CA GLU A 128 8.38 -20.93 40.84
C GLU A 128 9.20 -20.39 39.67
N VAL A 129 9.72 -19.17 39.84
CA VAL A 129 10.49 -18.45 38.82
C VAL A 129 11.86 -18.10 39.37
N ASP A 130 12.85 -18.07 38.49
CA ASP A 130 14.21 -17.70 38.80
C ASP A 130 14.71 -16.61 37.83
N ALA A 131 15.94 -16.12 38.06
CA ALA A 131 16.53 -15.11 37.18
C ALA A 131 16.71 -15.62 35.73
N SER A 132 16.92 -16.94 35.54
CA SER A 132 17.08 -17.53 34.21
C SER A 132 15.78 -17.51 33.41
N THR A 133 14.64 -17.73 34.07
CA THR A 133 13.30 -17.59 33.47
C THR A 133 13.09 -16.18 32.93
N LEU A 134 13.38 -15.15 33.73
CA LEU A 134 13.23 -13.75 33.30
C LEU A 134 14.17 -13.39 32.15
N GLU A 135 15.41 -13.91 32.17
CA GLU A 135 16.38 -13.71 31.08
C GLU A 135 15.88 -14.32 29.76
N GLN A 136 15.31 -15.53 29.81
CA GLN A 136 14.72 -16.19 28.64
C GLN A 136 13.54 -15.41 28.06
N LEU A 137 12.62 -14.94 28.90
CA LEU A 137 11.45 -14.17 28.46
C LEU A 137 11.86 -12.84 27.80
N ILE A 138 12.84 -12.15 28.38
CA ILE A 138 13.39 -10.93 27.77
C ILE A 138 14.05 -11.23 26.43
N ALA A 139 14.78 -12.33 26.31
CA ALA A 139 15.43 -12.74 25.07
C ALA A 139 14.42 -13.13 23.98
N GLN A 140 13.28 -13.72 24.35
CA GLN A 140 12.17 -14.05 23.45
C GLN A 140 11.32 -12.82 23.10
N GLY A 141 11.37 -11.77 23.93
CA GLY A 141 10.62 -10.53 23.73
C GLY A 141 9.18 -10.59 24.24
N GLU A 142 8.85 -11.57 25.09
CA GLU A 142 7.53 -11.73 25.71
C GLU A 142 7.38 -10.74 26.87
N LEU A 143 6.84 -9.56 26.57
CA LEU A 143 6.89 -8.44 27.50
C LEU A 143 5.93 -8.62 28.67
N SER A 144 4.69 -9.05 28.43
CA SER A 144 3.68 -9.28 29.47
C SER A 144 4.18 -10.23 30.55
N ASP A 145 4.79 -11.32 30.10
CA ASP A 145 5.21 -12.43 30.94
C ASP A 145 6.50 -12.06 31.66
N ALA A 146 7.45 -11.39 30.99
CA ALA A 146 8.63 -10.83 31.63
C ALA A 146 8.26 -9.82 32.74
N VAL A 147 7.27 -8.96 32.52
CA VAL A 147 6.78 -8.00 33.52
C VAL A 147 6.11 -8.71 34.70
N LEU A 148 5.29 -9.73 34.43
CA LEU A 148 4.64 -10.51 35.49
C LEU A 148 5.69 -11.24 36.34
N VAL A 149 6.64 -11.94 35.71
CA VAL A 149 7.73 -12.64 36.40
C VAL A 149 8.56 -11.67 37.22
N TYR A 150 8.91 -10.50 36.67
CA TYR A 150 9.61 -9.46 37.42
C TYR A 150 8.86 -9.03 38.70
N ASN A 151 7.55 -8.78 38.60
CA ASN A 151 6.74 -8.39 39.77
C ASN A 151 6.70 -9.52 40.82
N VAL A 152 6.54 -10.78 40.39
CA VAL A 152 6.56 -11.95 41.31
C VAL A 152 7.92 -12.08 42.00
N MET A 153 9.02 -11.84 41.27
CA MET A 153 10.35 -11.86 41.86
C MET A 153 10.54 -10.74 42.90
N GLU A 154 10.01 -9.55 42.62
CA GLU A 154 10.04 -8.40 43.53
C GLU A 154 9.22 -8.65 44.80
N GLU A 155 8.00 -9.19 44.68
CA GLU A 155 7.12 -9.52 45.81
C GLU A 155 7.69 -10.62 46.72
N LYS A 156 8.35 -11.62 46.13
CA LYS A 156 9.05 -12.68 46.86
C LYS A 156 10.38 -12.21 47.48
N GLY A 157 10.79 -10.97 47.23
CA GLY A 157 12.04 -10.40 47.74
C GLY A 157 13.30 -11.07 47.17
N MET A 158 13.22 -11.61 45.95
CA MET A 158 14.35 -12.25 45.29
C MET A 158 15.32 -11.20 44.74
N GLU A 159 16.62 -11.49 44.81
CA GLU A 159 17.64 -10.57 44.33
C GLU A 159 17.71 -10.60 42.80
N ILE A 160 17.26 -9.51 42.16
CA ILE A 160 17.30 -9.33 40.71
C ILE A 160 18.55 -8.53 40.35
N SER A 161 19.40 -9.10 39.50
CA SER A 161 20.63 -8.42 39.06
C SER A 161 20.34 -7.12 38.32
N GLU A 162 21.19 -6.12 38.50
CA GLU A 162 21.07 -4.80 37.84
C GLU A 162 21.15 -4.91 36.31
N SER A 163 21.91 -5.88 35.78
CA SER A 163 21.96 -6.17 34.34
C SER A 163 20.61 -6.66 33.81
N LEU A 164 19.89 -7.47 34.58
CA LEU A 164 18.60 -8.01 34.17
C LEU A 164 17.50 -6.93 34.24
N LYS A 165 17.54 -6.07 35.26
CA LYS A 165 16.70 -4.87 35.33
C LYS A 165 16.96 -3.93 34.15
N GLN A 166 18.21 -3.77 33.74
CA GLN A 166 18.59 -2.97 32.57
C GLN A 166 18.03 -3.57 31.26
N SER A 167 18.16 -4.88 31.05
CA SER A 167 17.59 -5.54 29.87
C SER A 167 16.06 -5.43 29.83
N LEU A 168 15.40 -5.57 30.98
CA LEU A 168 13.95 -5.35 31.10
C LEU A 168 13.58 -3.88 30.83
N LEU A 169 14.34 -2.92 31.36
CA LEU A 169 14.15 -1.49 31.11
C LEU A 169 14.21 -1.18 29.60
N GLU A 170 15.17 -1.76 28.88
CA GLU A 170 15.30 -1.59 27.43
C GLU A 170 14.08 -2.13 26.69
N LEU A 171 13.61 -3.33 27.03
CA LEU A 171 12.42 -3.96 26.44
C LEU A 171 11.16 -3.11 26.71
N VAL A 172 10.93 -2.74 27.97
CA VAL A 172 9.78 -1.92 28.40
C VAL A 172 9.82 -0.54 27.72
N CYS A 173 10.99 0.11 27.65
CA CYS A 173 11.15 1.40 26.97
C CYS A 173 10.93 1.28 25.47
N PHE A 174 11.38 0.18 24.84
CA PHE A 174 11.19 -0.03 23.41
C PHE A 174 9.71 -0.19 23.06
N TYR A 175 8.92 -0.88 23.88
CA TYR A 175 7.51 -1.18 23.64
C TYR A 175 6.51 -0.31 24.41
N ASN A 176 6.97 0.65 25.22
CA ASN A 176 6.13 1.50 26.09
C ASN A 176 5.21 0.68 27.01
N ASN A 177 5.74 -0.43 27.54
CA ASN A 177 4.99 -1.36 28.38
C ASN A 177 3.69 -1.85 27.72
N GLN A 178 3.73 -2.20 26.43
CA GLN A 178 2.61 -2.75 25.66
C GLN A 178 3.10 -3.93 24.83
N GLU A 179 2.42 -5.07 24.91
CA GLU A 179 2.80 -6.25 24.14
C GLU A 179 2.85 -5.92 22.63
N PRO A 180 3.95 -6.20 21.92
CA PRO A 180 3.98 -6.09 20.49
C PRO A 180 2.97 -7.04 19.84
N LEU A 181 2.48 -6.65 18.66
CA LEU A 181 1.79 -7.61 17.80
C LEU A 181 2.80 -8.65 17.32
N GLU A 182 2.43 -9.93 17.39
CA GLU A 182 3.24 -11.03 16.89
C GLU A 182 3.62 -10.81 15.41
N GLU A 183 4.81 -11.24 15.05
CA GLU A 183 5.34 -11.03 13.71
C GLU A 183 4.55 -11.78 12.63
N GLU A 184 3.82 -12.82 13.01
CA GLU A 184 3.03 -13.66 12.12
C GLU A 184 1.74 -13.00 11.62
N TYR A 185 1.22 -12.01 12.35
CA TYR A 185 0.01 -11.26 11.99
C TYR A 185 0.36 -10.05 11.13
N ILE A 186 0.94 -10.35 9.95
CA ILE A 186 1.47 -9.35 9.01
C ILE A 186 0.37 -8.36 8.58
N GLU A 187 -0.84 -8.84 8.28
CA GLU A 187 -1.93 -8.02 7.75
C GLU A 187 -2.45 -7.07 8.83
N GLU A 188 -2.70 -7.56 10.05
CA GLU A 188 -3.07 -6.72 11.17
C GLU A 188 -2.01 -5.65 11.46
N ARG A 189 -0.72 -6.01 11.45
CA ARG A 189 0.38 -5.05 11.61
C ARG A 189 0.30 -3.96 10.53
N TRP A 190 0.09 -4.34 9.27
CA TRP A 190 -0.05 -3.39 8.15
C TRP A 190 -1.29 -2.49 8.32
N PHE A 191 -2.44 -3.04 8.71
CA PHE A 191 -3.67 -2.26 8.89
C PHE A 191 -3.64 -1.36 10.14
N MET A 192 -2.99 -1.79 11.22
CA MET A 192 -2.80 -0.98 12.43
C MET A 192 -1.82 0.16 12.20
N GLU A 193 -0.70 -0.10 11.51
CA GLU A 193 0.28 0.94 11.16
C GLU A 193 -0.37 2.07 10.35
N ASN A 194 -1.29 1.72 9.43
CA ASN A 194 -2.07 2.71 8.68
C ASN A 194 -2.99 3.56 9.57
N SER A 195 -3.56 2.99 10.64
CA SER A 195 -4.38 3.72 11.60
C SER A 195 -3.51 4.66 12.45
N ARG A 196 -2.35 4.19 12.92
CA ARG A 196 -1.39 5.00 13.68
C ARG A 196 -0.84 6.18 12.88
N ARG A 197 -0.66 6.06 11.57
CA ARG A 197 -0.27 7.19 10.69
C ARG A 197 -1.28 8.34 10.68
N ARG A 198 -2.56 8.04 10.89
CA ARG A 198 -3.64 9.05 10.94
C ARG A 198 -3.72 9.72 12.30
N GLU A 199 -3.21 9.06 13.34
CA GLU A 199 -3.06 9.66 14.66
C GLU A 199 -1.98 10.74 14.59
N ARG A 200 -2.32 11.94 15.09
CA ARG A 200 -1.36 13.04 15.16
C ARG A 200 -0.19 12.61 16.04
N HIS A 201 1.04 13.04 15.72
CA HIS A 201 2.24 12.85 16.56
C HIS A 201 2.06 13.53 17.92
N GLY A 202 1.31 12.89 18.80
CA GLY A 202 1.04 13.28 20.16
C GLY A 202 1.81 12.38 21.12
N LYS A 203 2.00 12.86 22.34
CA LYS A 203 2.62 12.10 23.43
C LYS A 203 1.82 10.83 23.71
N THR A 204 2.46 9.67 23.58
CA THR A 204 1.91 8.35 23.93
C THR A 204 2.67 7.66 25.06
N TRP A 205 3.82 8.21 25.49
CA TRP A 205 4.58 7.70 26.63
C TRP A 205 3.74 7.64 27.90
N LYS A 206 3.86 6.55 28.66
CA LYS A 206 3.17 6.36 29.95
C LYS A 206 4.04 6.90 31.10
N ASP A 207 3.75 8.12 31.57
CA ASP A 207 4.49 8.70 32.69
C ASP A 207 4.28 7.91 33.99
N GLY A 208 5.34 7.72 34.77
CA GLY A 208 5.29 7.02 36.06
C GLY A 208 5.02 5.52 35.98
N ASP A 209 5.00 4.95 34.77
CA ASP A 209 4.84 3.51 34.55
C ASP A 209 6.14 2.74 34.84
N LEU A 210 6.13 1.42 34.62
CA LEU A 210 7.22 0.51 34.93
C LEU A 210 8.59 0.96 34.41
N ALA A 211 8.69 1.56 33.22
CA ALA A 211 9.96 2.07 32.69
C ALA A 211 10.64 3.07 33.65
N GLU A 212 9.89 4.02 34.20
CA GLU A 212 10.44 5.03 35.12
C GLU A 212 10.75 4.43 36.50
N LYS A 213 9.95 3.44 36.94
CA LYS A 213 10.20 2.71 38.19
C LYS A 213 11.47 1.87 38.11
N LEU A 214 11.66 1.12 37.03
CA LEU A 214 12.89 0.35 36.77
C LEU A 214 14.10 1.27 36.71
N PHE A 215 14.00 2.39 36.00
CA PHE A 215 15.08 3.37 35.95
C PHE A 215 15.43 3.95 37.33
N ALA A 216 14.42 4.20 38.18
CA ALA A 216 14.64 4.66 39.55
C ALA A 216 15.30 3.59 40.43
N ALA A 217 14.89 2.33 40.27
CA ALA A 217 15.36 1.17 41.03
C ALA A 217 16.79 0.72 40.67
N ILE A 218 17.26 1.02 39.46
CA ILE A 218 18.62 0.68 39.02
C ILE A 218 19.64 1.62 39.68
N GLU A 219 20.62 1.03 40.38
CA GLU A 219 21.74 1.73 41.00
C GLU A 219 23.08 0.97 40.82
N PRO A 220 24.18 1.63 40.38
CA PRO A 220 24.24 3.01 39.92
C PRO A 220 23.58 3.20 38.55
N LYS A 221 23.01 4.39 38.31
CA LYS A 221 22.47 4.75 36.99
C LYS A 221 23.60 4.83 35.95
N THR A 222 23.52 4.00 34.92
CA THR A 222 24.53 3.86 33.87
C THR A 222 24.18 4.67 32.62
N PRO A 223 25.13 4.93 31.71
CA PRO A 223 24.81 5.54 30.41
C PRO A 223 23.74 4.76 29.62
N GLN A 224 23.71 3.44 29.77
CA GLN A 224 22.74 2.55 29.13
C GLN A 224 21.32 2.78 29.67
N SER A 225 21.16 2.97 30.98
CA SER A 225 19.83 3.21 31.56
C SER A 225 19.25 4.56 31.10
N TYR A 226 20.09 5.60 31.04
CA TYR A 226 19.70 6.90 30.46
C TYR A 226 19.36 6.76 28.97
N ALA A 227 20.21 6.07 28.20
CA ALA A 227 20.00 5.87 26.77
C ALA A 227 18.68 5.15 26.47
N ALA A 228 18.35 4.08 27.21
CA ALA A 228 17.10 3.35 27.07
C ALA A 228 15.88 4.26 27.28
N LEU A 229 15.86 5.00 28.40
CA LEU A 229 14.75 5.86 28.77
C LEU A 229 14.60 7.05 27.81
N ILE A 230 15.70 7.71 27.43
CA ILE A 230 15.69 8.82 26.48
C ILE A 230 15.14 8.37 25.12
N ARG A 231 15.60 7.23 24.59
CA ARG A 231 15.14 6.70 23.30
C ARG A 231 13.67 6.29 23.35
N GLY A 232 13.24 5.64 24.43
CA GLY A 232 11.83 5.30 24.66
C GLY A 232 10.95 6.55 24.67
N MET A 233 11.27 7.53 25.52
CA MET A 233 10.52 8.79 25.60
C MET A 233 10.50 9.53 24.25
N ALA A 234 11.61 9.58 23.52
CA ALA A 234 11.66 10.20 22.19
C ALA A 234 10.78 9.45 21.18
N LYS A 235 10.83 8.12 21.15
CA LYS A 235 10.01 7.25 20.26
C LYS A 235 8.51 7.45 20.49
N TYR A 236 8.10 7.67 21.74
CA TYR A 236 6.70 7.84 22.15
C TYR A 236 6.32 9.30 22.47
N HIS A 237 7.04 10.25 21.85
CA HIS A 237 6.74 11.68 21.82
C HIS A 237 6.65 12.39 23.18
N GLN A 238 7.36 11.89 24.19
CA GLN A 238 7.61 12.61 25.45
C GLN A 238 8.90 13.43 25.34
N CYS A 239 8.90 14.34 24.35
CA CYS A 239 10.09 15.00 23.84
C CYS A 239 10.82 15.84 24.90
N GLU A 240 10.10 16.66 25.67
CA GLU A 240 10.70 17.58 26.64
C GLU A 240 11.44 16.84 27.77
N ARG A 241 10.83 15.77 28.33
CA ARG A 241 11.51 14.96 29.36
C ARG A 241 12.69 14.17 28.79
N ALA A 242 12.57 13.65 27.55
CA ALA A 242 13.70 13.00 26.88
C ALA A 242 14.89 13.95 26.76
N TYR A 243 14.65 15.20 26.36
CA TYR A 243 15.69 16.22 26.26
C TYR A 243 16.26 16.63 27.62
N ALA A 244 15.42 16.78 28.65
CA ALA A 244 15.88 17.08 30.01
C ALA A 244 16.79 15.96 30.57
N LEU A 245 16.42 14.69 30.40
CA LEU A 245 17.26 13.55 30.81
C LEU A 245 18.57 13.48 30.02
N PHE A 246 18.53 13.84 28.73
CA PHE A 246 19.74 13.95 27.91
C PHE A 246 20.69 15.03 28.44
N GLN A 247 20.17 16.19 28.85
CA GLN A 247 20.97 17.25 29.47
C GLN A 247 21.55 16.81 30.82
N GLU A 248 20.74 16.17 31.67
CA GLU A 248 21.18 15.61 32.96
C GLU A 248 22.32 14.60 32.79
N ALA A 249 22.22 13.70 31.82
CA ALA A 249 23.27 12.74 31.50
C ALA A 249 24.58 13.45 31.10
N GLY A 250 24.48 14.54 30.34
CA GLY A 250 25.61 15.39 29.97
C GLY A 250 26.24 16.11 31.18
N GLU A 251 25.44 16.64 32.10
CA GLU A 251 25.92 17.26 33.35
C GLU A 251 26.66 16.24 34.23
N LYS A 252 26.18 15.00 34.26
CA LYS A 252 26.83 13.86 34.93
C LYS A 252 28.04 13.30 34.17
N ARG A 253 28.37 13.85 32.99
CA ARG A 253 29.47 13.41 32.11
C ARG A 253 29.35 11.94 31.70
N LEU A 254 28.13 11.47 31.49
CA LEU A 254 27.87 10.14 30.96
C LEU A 254 28.06 10.13 29.44
N GLU A 255 28.77 9.13 28.93
CA GLU A 255 29.01 8.94 27.50
C GLU A 255 27.81 8.21 26.87
N LEU A 256 26.91 8.98 26.26
CA LEU A 256 25.78 8.43 25.50
C LEU A 256 26.23 7.99 24.11
N ASP A 257 25.52 7.04 23.51
CA ASP A 257 25.87 6.54 22.18
C ASP A 257 25.20 7.32 21.03
N ALA A 258 25.65 7.06 19.80
CA ALA A 258 25.13 7.74 18.60
C ALA A 258 23.60 7.59 18.43
N ASN A 259 23.02 6.45 18.82
CA ASN A 259 21.58 6.22 18.69
C ASN A 259 20.76 7.13 19.62
N THR A 260 21.29 7.46 20.80
CA THR A 260 20.63 8.38 21.74
C THR A 260 20.63 9.80 21.21
N PHE A 261 21.75 10.26 20.64
CA PHE A 261 21.82 11.53 19.91
C PHE A 261 20.83 11.56 18.73
N ASN A 262 20.79 10.49 17.94
CA ASN A 262 19.87 10.36 16.81
C ASN A 262 18.41 10.49 17.25
N ALA A 263 18.05 9.89 18.39
CA ALA A 263 16.71 10.00 18.97
C ALA A 263 16.35 11.44 19.31
N ILE A 264 17.23 12.20 19.95
CA ILE A 264 17.02 13.63 20.26
C ILE A 264 16.94 14.48 18.99
N ILE A 265 17.83 14.25 18.01
CA ILE A 265 17.80 14.97 16.72
C ILE A 265 16.45 14.73 16.01
N SER A 266 15.94 13.49 16.07
CA SER A 266 14.67 13.13 15.39
C SER A 266 13.45 13.85 15.95
N ILE A 267 13.50 14.32 17.20
CA ILE A 267 12.41 15.05 17.87
C ILE A 267 12.66 16.57 17.95
N ALA A 268 13.73 17.08 17.32
CA ALA A 268 14.10 18.50 17.38
C ALA A 268 12.98 19.44 16.91
N ASN A 269 12.14 19.00 15.97
CA ASN A 269 10.96 19.72 15.49
C ASN A 269 9.86 19.91 16.55
N PHE A 270 9.83 19.08 17.59
CA PHE A 270 8.91 19.20 18.73
C PHE A 270 9.52 20.03 19.87
N LEU A 271 10.85 20.11 19.96
CA LEU A 271 11.57 20.85 21.01
C LEU A 271 11.79 22.33 20.68
N LYS A 272 11.71 22.70 19.39
CA LYS A 272 11.99 24.04 18.89
C LYS A 272 10.98 24.44 17.82
N GLU A 273 10.45 25.65 17.93
CA GLU A 273 9.38 26.12 17.06
C GLU A 273 9.88 26.52 15.68
N THR A 274 10.97 27.30 15.60
CA THR A 274 11.46 27.85 14.32
C THR A 274 12.51 26.96 13.67
N ALA A 275 12.61 27.02 12.34
CA ALA A 275 13.61 26.26 11.58
C ALA A 275 15.05 26.58 12.00
N ASP A 276 15.36 27.86 12.29
CA ASP A 276 16.67 28.28 12.78
C ASP A 276 17.01 27.68 14.14
N GLN A 277 16.07 27.68 15.09
CA GLN A 277 16.26 27.08 16.41
C GLN A 277 16.44 25.56 16.32
N ARG A 278 15.65 24.89 15.46
CA ARG A 278 15.79 23.45 15.20
C ARG A 278 17.17 23.12 14.64
N TRP A 279 17.63 23.90 13.66
CA TRP A 279 18.95 23.72 13.07
C TRP A 279 20.08 23.99 14.08
N GLN A 280 19.96 25.05 14.89
CA GLN A 280 20.92 25.37 15.94
C GLN A 280 21.05 24.24 16.96
N LEU A 281 19.92 23.66 17.39
CA LEU A 281 19.93 22.49 18.27
C LEU A 281 20.64 21.29 17.59
N CYS A 282 20.32 21.00 16.32
CA CYS A 282 20.99 19.92 15.59
C CYS A 282 22.51 20.14 15.49
N ALA A 283 22.94 21.36 15.18
CA ALA A 283 24.36 21.71 15.08
C ALA A 283 25.07 21.57 16.45
N GLN A 284 24.42 22.01 17.54
CA GLN A 284 24.92 21.83 18.90
C GLN A 284 25.10 20.34 19.24
N LEU A 285 24.10 19.50 18.92
CA LEU A 285 24.17 18.07 19.18
C LEU A 285 25.30 17.40 18.37
N LEU A 286 25.51 17.77 17.11
CA LEU A 286 26.64 17.27 16.32
C LEU A 286 28.00 17.70 16.86
N GLN A 287 28.09 18.94 17.36
CA GLN A 287 29.30 19.43 18.02
C GLN A 287 29.58 18.61 19.29
N GLN A 288 28.56 18.36 20.11
CA GLN A 288 28.69 17.51 21.30
C GLN A 288 29.12 16.08 20.96
N MET A 289 28.57 15.48 19.88
CA MET A 289 29.05 14.17 19.40
C MET A 289 30.54 14.22 19.06
N SER A 290 31.00 15.26 18.37
CA SER A 290 32.41 15.43 18.03
C SER A 290 33.30 15.61 19.26
N GLU A 291 32.86 16.38 20.25
CA GLU A 291 33.59 16.60 21.52
C GLU A 291 33.72 15.29 22.30
N GLN A 292 32.69 14.44 22.26
CA GLN A 292 32.66 13.10 22.86
C GLN A 292 33.29 12.00 21.98
N GLN A 293 33.88 12.36 20.82
CA GLN A 293 34.47 11.40 19.88
C GLN A 293 33.49 10.33 19.36
N ILE A 294 32.19 10.64 19.33
CA ILE A 294 31.14 9.77 18.80
C ILE A 294 31.00 10.03 17.31
N ARG A 295 31.20 8.98 16.49
CA ARG A 295 31.10 9.11 15.04
C ARG A 295 29.62 9.13 14.58
N PRO A 296 29.18 10.16 13.84
CA PRO A 296 27.87 10.17 13.18
C PRO A 296 27.70 8.99 12.22
N ASN A 297 26.49 8.45 12.14
CA ASN A 297 26.16 7.30 11.29
C ASN A 297 24.97 7.59 10.34
N LEU A 298 24.51 6.57 9.61
CA LEU A 298 23.35 6.69 8.72
C LEU A 298 22.08 7.16 9.47
N GLY A 299 21.90 6.70 10.71
CA GLY A 299 20.80 7.16 11.57
C GLY A 299 20.89 8.66 11.86
N THR A 300 22.10 9.19 12.10
CA THR A 300 22.32 10.63 12.30
C THR A 300 21.99 11.43 11.05
N LEU A 301 22.44 10.95 9.88
CA LEU A 301 22.13 11.55 8.59
C LEU A 301 20.62 11.64 8.36
N ASN A 302 19.92 10.53 8.53
CA ASN A 302 18.48 10.45 8.30
C ASN A 302 17.67 11.24 9.34
N ALA A 303 18.12 11.29 10.60
CA ALA A 303 17.49 12.14 11.62
C ALA A 303 17.63 13.64 11.30
N LEU A 304 18.80 14.09 10.84
CA LEU A 304 19.01 15.47 10.40
C LEU A 304 18.14 15.81 9.18
N LEU A 305 18.11 14.96 8.16
CA LEU A 305 17.28 15.18 6.99
C LEU A 305 15.78 15.16 7.33
N GLY A 306 15.36 14.28 8.24
CA GLY A 306 14.00 14.28 8.77
C GLY A 306 13.64 15.57 9.51
N CYS A 307 14.57 16.15 10.29
CA CYS A 307 14.38 17.46 10.90
C CYS A 307 14.28 18.56 9.82
N ILE A 308 15.21 18.59 8.86
CA ILE A 308 15.25 19.58 7.76
C ILE A 308 13.98 19.50 6.91
N SER A 309 13.41 18.31 6.70
CA SER A 309 12.18 18.16 5.91
C SER A 309 10.99 18.90 6.51
N THR A 310 11.02 19.22 7.81
CA THR A 310 9.98 20.00 8.51
C THR A 310 10.15 21.51 8.41
N PHE A 311 11.23 22.02 7.80
CA PHE A 311 11.49 23.46 7.73
C PHE A 311 10.48 24.13 6.79
N GLY A 312 9.84 25.22 7.22
CA GLY A 312 8.89 25.97 6.37
C GLY A 312 9.55 26.61 5.14
N ASN A 313 10.76 27.15 5.30
CA ASN A 313 11.51 27.78 4.22
C ASN A 313 12.24 26.74 3.35
N PHE A 314 11.73 26.48 2.14
CA PHE A 314 12.29 25.47 1.24
C PHE A 314 13.72 25.80 0.75
N LYS A 315 14.08 27.08 0.59
CA LYS A 315 15.44 27.46 0.15
C LYS A 315 16.45 27.07 1.21
N MET A 316 16.13 27.38 2.46
CA MET A 316 16.92 26.99 3.62
C MET A 316 16.96 25.46 3.75
N ALA A 317 15.82 24.77 3.64
CA ALA A 317 15.78 23.31 3.73
C ALA A 317 16.72 22.64 2.69
N ARG A 318 16.65 23.07 1.43
CA ARG A 318 17.49 22.54 0.35
C ARG A 318 18.98 22.84 0.57
N SER A 319 19.34 24.05 0.99
CA SER A 319 20.74 24.40 1.22
C SER A 319 21.36 23.59 2.36
N HIS A 320 20.63 23.44 3.47
CA HIS A 320 21.07 22.60 4.60
C HIS A 320 21.15 21.12 4.22
N ALA A 321 20.18 20.59 3.48
CA ALA A 321 20.19 19.20 3.03
C ALA A 321 21.44 18.86 2.18
N LEU A 322 21.78 19.71 1.20
CA LEU A 322 22.98 19.52 0.37
C LEU A 322 24.27 19.60 1.20
N ARG A 323 24.32 20.54 2.14
CA ARG A 323 25.46 20.67 3.06
C ARG A 323 25.65 19.41 3.90
N VAL A 324 24.57 18.91 4.51
CA VAL A 324 24.58 17.68 5.31
C VAL A 324 25.02 16.49 4.46
N LEU A 325 24.47 16.29 3.26
CA LEU A 325 24.90 15.21 2.37
C LEU A 325 26.39 15.28 2.03
N SER A 326 26.89 16.48 1.72
CA SER A 326 28.31 16.70 1.38
C SER A 326 29.23 16.39 2.56
N GLU A 327 28.86 16.80 3.77
CA GLU A 327 29.60 16.51 4.99
C GLU A 327 29.59 15.01 5.31
N PHE A 328 28.44 14.34 5.25
CA PHE A 328 28.35 12.90 5.52
C PHE A 328 29.04 12.03 4.46
N LYS A 329 29.06 12.47 3.20
CA LYS A 329 29.86 11.84 2.15
C LYS A 329 31.36 11.89 2.48
N LYS A 330 31.86 13.01 3.01
CA LYS A 330 33.26 13.13 3.47
C LYS A 330 33.55 12.25 4.69
N LEU A 331 32.55 12.00 5.53
CA LEU A 331 32.64 11.06 6.66
C LEU A 331 32.56 9.58 6.24
N GLY A 332 32.35 9.30 4.94
CA GLY A 332 32.24 7.94 4.41
C GLY A 332 30.92 7.24 4.75
N VAL A 333 29.88 8.00 5.11
CA VAL A 333 28.53 7.46 5.35
C VAL A 333 27.78 7.42 4.02
N SER A 334 27.44 6.21 3.57
CA SER A 334 26.70 6.02 2.31
C SER A 334 25.21 6.26 2.53
N PRO A 335 24.53 7.05 1.66
CA PRO A 335 23.08 7.20 1.69
C PRO A 335 22.33 5.86 1.53
N SER A 336 21.17 5.74 2.17
CA SER A 336 20.20 4.67 1.93
C SER A 336 18.97 5.18 1.17
N LEU A 337 18.05 4.29 0.79
CA LEU A 337 16.77 4.69 0.18
C LEU A 337 15.97 5.67 1.07
N GLY A 338 16.07 5.53 2.40
CA GLY A 338 15.48 6.43 3.38
C GLY A 338 16.11 7.82 3.35
N THR A 339 17.42 7.92 3.07
CA THR A 339 18.08 9.21 2.84
C THR A 339 17.50 9.88 1.60
N TYR A 340 17.40 9.15 0.48
CA TYR A 340 16.83 9.68 -0.76
C TYR A 340 15.35 10.04 -0.64
N TYR A 341 14.57 9.26 0.13
CA TYR A 341 13.19 9.59 0.49
C TYR A 341 13.09 10.99 1.13
N TYR A 342 13.94 11.29 2.12
CA TYR A 342 13.93 12.63 2.73
C TYR A 342 14.34 13.73 1.75
N LEU A 343 15.28 13.46 0.84
CA LEU A 343 15.64 14.41 -0.21
C LEU A 343 14.47 14.70 -1.15
N LEU A 344 13.71 13.67 -1.55
CA LEU A 344 12.51 13.88 -2.34
C LEU A 344 11.49 14.75 -1.60
N ILE A 345 11.26 14.53 -0.30
CA ILE A 345 10.37 15.39 0.51
C ILE A 345 10.88 16.85 0.59
N ILE A 346 12.18 17.04 0.72
CA ILE A 346 12.77 18.38 0.86
C ILE A 346 12.71 19.16 -0.47
N PHE A 347 12.99 18.48 -1.58
CA PHE A 347 13.15 19.11 -2.89
C PHE A 347 11.87 19.14 -3.71
N CYS A 348 10.98 18.15 -3.58
CA CYS A 348 9.80 17.98 -4.41
C CYS A 348 8.50 18.22 -3.61
N ARG A 349 8.37 19.40 -3.00
CA ARG A 349 7.16 19.81 -2.26
C ARG A 349 6.08 20.31 -3.22
N ASP A 350 4.82 19.97 -2.95
CA ASP A 350 3.64 20.34 -3.79
C ASP A 350 3.55 21.82 -4.17
N ARG A 351 3.97 22.73 -3.28
CA ARG A 351 3.95 24.19 -3.51
C ARG A 351 5.36 24.80 -3.63
N GLY A 352 6.38 23.96 -3.79
CA GLY A 352 7.76 24.36 -3.99
C GLY A 352 8.10 24.55 -5.47
N PRO A 353 9.26 25.16 -5.79
CA PRO A 353 9.72 25.22 -7.17
C PRO A 353 10.07 23.82 -7.68
N VAL A 354 9.83 23.59 -8.98
CA VAL A 354 10.17 22.34 -9.66
C VAL A 354 11.63 21.97 -9.43
N SER A 355 11.90 20.68 -9.24
CA SER A 355 13.22 20.16 -8.92
C SER A 355 13.39 18.78 -9.54
N HIS A 356 14.50 18.59 -10.24
CA HIS A 356 14.87 17.34 -10.91
C HIS A 356 15.86 16.51 -10.09
N VAL A 357 15.92 16.70 -8.76
CA VAL A 357 16.89 15.97 -7.90
C VAL A 357 16.76 14.44 -8.04
N ILE A 358 15.56 13.94 -8.35
CA ILE A 358 15.31 12.52 -8.60
C ILE A 358 16.16 11.97 -9.74
N VAL A 359 16.51 12.78 -10.74
CA VAL A 359 17.37 12.36 -11.85
C VAL A 359 18.76 12.01 -11.34
N ASP A 360 19.36 12.88 -10.53
CA ASP A 360 20.68 12.64 -9.94
C ASP A 360 20.66 11.44 -8.97
N ILE A 361 19.58 11.32 -8.19
CA ILE A 361 19.36 10.18 -7.29
C ILE A 361 19.31 8.88 -8.09
N LEU A 362 18.48 8.79 -9.13
CA LEU A 362 18.33 7.59 -9.96
C LEU A 362 19.63 7.23 -10.67
N ASN A 363 20.39 8.21 -11.16
CA ASN A 363 21.69 7.97 -11.77
C ASN A 363 22.71 7.40 -10.77
N ASP A 364 22.66 7.84 -9.50
CA ASP A 364 23.54 7.34 -8.45
C ASP A 364 23.17 5.91 -8.00
N ILE A 365 21.88 5.55 -8.04
CA ILE A 365 21.40 4.24 -7.54
C ILE A 365 21.07 3.22 -8.63
N ALA A 366 21.16 3.59 -9.91
CA ALA A 366 20.86 2.69 -11.02
C ALA A 366 21.69 1.40 -10.97
N GLY A 367 21.03 0.26 -11.20
CA GLY A 367 21.67 -1.06 -11.22
C GLY A 367 22.23 -1.52 -9.88
N LYS A 368 21.74 -0.97 -8.76
CA LYS A 368 22.11 -1.41 -7.41
C LYS A 368 20.96 -2.14 -6.74
N GLU A 369 21.30 -3.21 -6.04
CA GLU A 369 20.41 -3.91 -5.12
C GLU A 369 20.59 -3.36 -3.71
N PHE A 370 19.48 -3.19 -3.00
CA PHE A 370 19.42 -2.60 -1.66
C PHE A 370 18.84 -3.59 -0.65
N SER A 371 19.26 -3.44 0.59
CA SER A 371 18.66 -4.09 1.77
C SER A 371 18.16 -3.02 2.74
N ILE A 372 17.23 -3.37 3.62
CA ILE A 372 16.73 -2.43 4.64
C ILE A 372 17.89 -2.05 5.59
N ALA A 373 18.32 -0.80 5.52
CA ALA A 373 19.30 -0.18 6.41
C ALA A 373 18.64 0.82 7.36
N HIS A 374 17.47 1.35 6.99
CA HIS A 374 16.68 2.28 7.80
C HIS A 374 15.17 2.03 7.61
N PRO A 375 14.32 2.19 8.65
CA PRO A 375 12.88 1.95 8.54
C PRO A 375 12.17 2.81 7.47
N LYS A 376 12.77 3.94 7.07
CA LYS A 376 12.23 4.81 6.01
C LYS A 376 12.64 4.41 4.59
N ASP A 377 13.47 3.39 4.42
CA ASP A 377 13.85 2.88 3.09
C ASP A 377 12.61 2.44 2.29
N THR A 378 11.61 1.86 2.97
CA THR A 378 10.38 1.38 2.34
C THR A 378 9.47 2.48 1.78
N PHE A 379 9.77 3.75 2.05
CA PHE A 379 8.97 4.88 1.56
C PHE A 379 9.50 5.44 0.25
N PHE A 380 10.71 5.06 -0.15
CA PHE A 380 11.38 5.64 -1.31
C PHE A 380 10.59 5.45 -2.60
N PHE A 381 10.23 4.21 -2.96
CA PHE A 381 9.58 3.91 -4.24
C PHE A 381 8.22 4.61 -4.40
N ALA A 382 7.37 4.54 -3.38
CA ALA A 382 6.07 5.21 -3.39
C ALA A 382 6.21 6.74 -3.56
N THR A 383 7.16 7.36 -2.85
CA THR A 383 7.44 8.80 -2.98
C THR A 383 8.10 9.16 -4.31
N ALA A 384 9.02 8.34 -4.82
CA ALA A 384 9.67 8.55 -6.11
C ALA A 384 8.65 8.52 -7.26
N MET A 385 7.72 7.57 -7.23
CA MET A 385 6.65 7.48 -8.22
C MET A 385 5.65 8.65 -8.09
N ASP A 386 5.36 9.09 -6.87
CA ASP A 386 4.56 10.30 -6.63
C ASP A 386 5.21 11.55 -7.22
N VAL A 387 6.52 11.71 -7.05
CA VAL A 387 7.29 12.81 -7.66
C VAL A 387 7.25 12.73 -9.19
N CYS A 388 7.37 11.53 -9.78
CA CYS A 388 7.27 11.37 -11.23
C CYS A 388 5.89 11.79 -11.76
N ARG A 389 4.81 11.43 -11.06
CA ARG A 389 3.44 11.80 -11.44
C ARG A 389 3.12 13.26 -11.16
N ASN A 390 3.14 13.67 -9.89
CA ASN A 390 2.54 14.93 -9.45
C ASN A 390 3.49 16.13 -9.53
N HIS A 391 4.81 15.91 -9.42
CA HIS A 391 5.79 17.00 -9.39
C HIS A 391 6.44 17.27 -10.75
N LEU A 392 6.68 16.22 -11.55
CA LEU A 392 7.39 16.33 -12.83
C LEU A 392 6.55 15.98 -14.06
N HIS A 393 5.48 15.18 -13.91
CA HIS A 393 4.70 14.63 -15.03
C HIS A 393 5.56 13.87 -16.07
N ASP A 394 6.59 13.15 -15.61
CA ASP A 394 7.62 12.53 -16.47
C ASP A 394 7.54 11.00 -16.46
N LYS A 395 7.01 10.43 -17.54
CA LYS A 395 6.90 8.97 -17.73
C LYS A 395 8.25 8.26 -17.89
N SER A 396 9.27 8.93 -18.40
CA SER A 396 10.58 8.33 -18.61
C SER A 396 11.28 8.07 -17.27
N LEU A 397 11.11 8.99 -16.31
CA LEU A 397 11.59 8.81 -14.95
C LEU A 397 10.80 7.74 -14.21
N ALA A 398 9.47 7.69 -14.40
CA ALA A 398 8.65 6.63 -13.83
C ALA A 398 9.11 5.24 -14.26
N LYS A 399 9.40 5.04 -15.56
CA LYS A 399 9.96 3.77 -16.06
C LYS A 399 11.31 3.43 -15.43
N LYS A 400 12.20 4.41 -15.22
CA LYS A 400 13.47 4.19 -14.51
C LYS A 400 13.29 3.81 -13.04
N VAL A 401 12.31 4.39 -12.36
CA VAL A 401 11.96 3.99 -10.99
C VAL A 401 11.45 2.54 -10.97
N ASP A 402 10.64 2.17 -11.96
CA ASP A 402 10.10 0.82 -12.10
C ASP A 402 11.17 -0.22 -12.44
N GLU A 403 12.11 0.11 -13.32
CA GLU A 403 13.31 -0.69 -13.61
C GLU A 403 14.14 -0.93 -12.34
N LEU A 404 14.33 0.11 -11.52
CA LEU A 404 15.07 -0.01 -10.25
C LEU A 404 14.33 -0.89 -9.24
N LEU A 405 13.01 -0.77 -9.15
CA LEU A 405 12.19 -1.58 -8.25
C LEU A 405 12.30 -3.08 -8.57
N HIS A 406 12.32 -3.42 -9.86
CA HIS A 406 12.41 -4.81 -10.32
C HIS A 406 13.87 -5.31 -10.47
N PHE A 407 14.87 -4.49 -10.11
CA PHE A 407 16.27 -4.89 -10.11
C PHE A 407 16.63 -5.69 -8.85
N GLY A 408 17.08 -6.93 -9.01
CA GLY A 408 17.46 -7.80 -7.89
C GLY A 408 16.29 -8.04 -6.93
N LYS A 409 16.52 -7.95 -5.61
CA LYS A 409 15.48 -8.06 -4.57
C LYS A 409 14.93 -6.71 -4.11
N ASN A 410 15.04 -5.66 -4.91
CA ASN A 410 14.54 -4.33 -4.54
C ASN A 410 13.00 -4.29 -4.36
N TYR A 411 12.27 -5.25 -4.93
CA TYR A 411 10.82 -5.33 -4.78
C TYR A 411 10.39 -5.44 -3.32
N ASP A 412 11.18 -6.10 -2.47
CA ASP A 412 10.93 -6.27 -1.03
C ASP A 412 10.90 -4.91 -0.29
N LEU A 413 11.45 -3.86 -0.90
CA LEU A 413 11.53 -2.51 -0.34
C LEU A 413 10.31 -1.64 -0.71
N ILE A 414 9.33 -2.15 -1.46
CA ILE A 414 8.08 -1.42 -1.69
C ILE A 414 7.26 -1.25 -0.40
N GLY A 415 7.49 -2.12 0.59
CA GLY A 415 6.90 -2.06 1.92
C GLY A 415 5.63 -2.90 2.04
N ASP A 416 4.54 -2.29 2.51
CA ASP A 416 3.25 -2.96 2.71
C ASP A 416 2.35 -2.82 1.49
N SER A 417 1.26 -3.60 1.46
CA SER A 417 0.25 -3.58 0.39
C SER A 417 -0.33 -2.18 0.12
N PHE A 418 -0.38 -1.33 1.14
CA PHE A 418 -0.83 0.06 1.00
C PHE A 418 0.17 0.92 0.21
N LYS A 419 1.47 0.81 0.50
CA LYS A 419 2.52 1.49 -0.27
C LYS A 419 2.63 0.97 -1.70
N GLU A 420 2.49 -0.35 -1.90
CA GLU A 420 2.40 -0.97 -3.22
C GLU A 420 1.22 -0.37 -4.01
N SER A 421 0.04 -0.25 -3.38
CA SER A 421 -1.12 0.41 -3.98
C SER A 421 -0.87 1.88 -4.32
N ILE A 422 -0.22 2.65 -3.44
CA ILE A 422 0.14 4.05 -3.70
C ILE A 422 1.09 4.17 -4.88
N TYR A 423 2.08 3.29 -4.96
CA TYR A 423 3.06 3.24 -6.04
C TYR A 423 2.36 3.02 -7.38
N TYR A 424 1.60 1.92 -7.51
CA TYR A 424 0.94 1.58 -8.78
C TYR A 424 -0.19 2.53 -9.14
N ARG A 425 -0.90 3.11 -8.16
CA ARG A 425 -1.85 4.21 -8.38
C ARG A 425 -1.17 5.37 -9.12
N ASN A 426 0.00 5.81 -8.64
CA ASN A 426 0.71 6.90 -9.26
C ASN A 426 1.32 6.50 -10.62
N TYR A 427 1.83 5.28 -10.74
CA TYR A 427 2.40 4.77 -11.99
C TYR A 427 1.34 4.68 -13.10
N LEU A 428 0.25 3.96 -12.86
CA LEU A 428 -0.81 3.77 -13.85
C LEU A 428 -1.47 5.09 -14.23
N ALA A 429 -1.74 5.97 -13.27
CA ALA A 429 -2.34 7.26 -13.57
C ALA A 429 -1.44 8.13 -14.45
N LEU A 430 -0.11 8.10 -14.24
CA LEU A 430 0.82 8.81 -15.10
C LEU A 430 0.86 8.21 -16.52
N LEU A 431 0.92 6.88 -16.63
CA LEU A 431 0.92 6.22 -17.95
C LEU A 431 -0.38 6.48 -18.71
N CYS A 432 -1.53 6.44 -18.02
CA CYS A 432 -2.84 6.76 -18.57
C CYS A 432 -2.91 8.14 -19.22
N GLN A 433 -2.16 9.12 -18.69
CA GLN A 433 -2.16 10.50 -19.19
C GLN A 433 -1.09 10.76 -20.26
N THR A 434 -0.08 9.90 -20.41
CA THR A 434 1.13 10.20 -21.18
C THR A 434 1.51 9.16 -22.23
N GLU A 435 0.96 7.95 -22.17
CA GLU A 435 1.15 6.90 -23.16
C GLU A 435 0.00 6.84 -24.18
N ALA A 436 0.26 6.17 -25.30
CA ALA A 436 -0.80 5.80 -26.21
C ALA A 436 -1.76 4.82 -25.51
N ILE A 437 -3.06 4.92 -25.81
CA ILE A 437 -4.08 4.12 -25.13
C ILE A 437 -3.81 2.61 -25.20
N GLU A 438 -3.30 2.12 -26.33
CA GLU A 438 -2.94 0.71 -26.53
C GLU A 438 -1.80 0.23 -25.61
N ASP A 439 -0.75 1.03 -25.47
CA ASP A 439 0.38 0.70 -24.59
C ASP A 439 -0.03 0.77 -23.11
N PHE A 440 -0.88 1.75 -22.78
CA PHE A 440 -1.50 1.83 -21.46
C PHE A 440 -2.35 0.59 -21.16
N MET A 441 -3.20 0.14 -22.09
CA MET A 441 -4.06 -1.01 -21.89
C MET A 441 -3.27 -2.32 -21.71
N ARG A 442 -2.14 -2.48 -22.41
CA ARG A 442 -1.22 -3.61 -22.15
C ARG A 442 -0.68 -3.61 -20.72
N THR A 443 -0.33 -2.42 -20.22
CA THR A 443 0.15 -2.28 -18.84
C THR A 443 -0.98 -2.48 -17.84
N TYR A 444 -2.20 -2.02 -18.17
CA TYR A 444 -3.40 -2.24 -17.38
C TYR A 444 -3.66 -3.74 -17.21
N ASP A 445 -3.66 -4.52 -18.30
CA ASP A 445 -3.89 -5.97 -18.25
C ASP A 445 -2.82 -6.74 -17.48
N LEU A 446 -1.58 -6.21 -17.44
CA LEU A 446 -0.49 -6.80 -16.66
C LEU A 446 -0.65 -6.57 -15.15
N LEU A 447 -1.15 -5.40 -14.76
CA LEU A 447 -1.17 -5.00 -13.35
C LEU A 447 -2.53 -5.23 -12.68
N VAL A 448 -3.62 -5.10 -13.43
CA VAL A 448 -5.00 -5.11 -12.94
C VAL A 448 -5.64 -6.46 -13.26
N PRO A 449 -6.27 -7.16 -12.28
CA PRO A 449 -6.58 -6.73 -10.91
C PRO A 449 -5.61 -7.24 -9.83
N ASN A 450 -4.63 -8.05 -10.21
CA ASN A 450 -3.89 -8.88 -9.27
C ASN A 450 -2.87 -8.08 -8.46
N ILE A 451 -2.10 -7.22 -9.13
CA ILE A 451 -1.08 -6.36 -8.50
C ILE A 451 -1.75 -5.11 -7.92
N TYR A 452 -2.63 -4.47 -8.69
CA TYR A 452 -3.31 -3.24 -8.29
C TYR A 452 -4.77 -3.22 -8.73
N ILE A 453 -5.63 -2.63 -7.90
CA ILE A 453 -7.06 -2.43 -8.20
C ILE A 453 -7.32 -0.91 -8.21
N PRO A 454 -7.69 -0.34 -9.38
CA PRO A 454 -7.97 1.09 -9.51
C PRO A 454 -9.02 1.60 -8.52
N GLU A 455 -8.70 2.66 -7.79
CA GLU A 455 -9.70 3.38 -6.99
C GLU A 455 -10.64 4.20 -7.89
N PRO A 456 -11.82 4.65 -7.40
CA PRO A 456 -12.79 5.39 -8.24
C PRO A 456 -12.18 6.58 -9.00
N GLY A 457 -11.26 7.32 -8.39
CA GLY A 457 -10.62 8.47 -9.03
C GLY A 457 -9.69 8.08 -10.18
N ILE A 458 -8.97 6.97 -10.06
CA ILE A 458 -8.12 6.46 -11.15
C ILE A 458 -8.99 5.90 -12.27
N MET A 459 -10.08 5.20 -11.92
CA MET A 459 -11.03 4.72 -12.91
C MET A 459 -11.66 5.89 -13.69
N GLU A 460 -11.95 7.01 -13.03
CA GLU A 460 -12.39 8.23 -13.69
C GLU A 460 -11.36 8.79 -14.68
N GLU A 461 -10.07 8.81 -14.30
CA GLU A 461 -8.97 9.22 -15.20
C GLU A 461 -8.87 8.30 -16.43
N ILE A 462 -9.00 6.99 -16.24
CA ILE A 462 -8.96 5.99 -17.33
C ILE A 462 -10.13 6.19 -18.30
N LEU A 463 -11.36 6.36 -17.79
CA LEU A 463 -12.53 6.61 -18.63
C LEU A 463 -12.39 7.91 -19.44
N LYS A 464 -11.86 8.96 -18.82
CA LYS A 464 -11.56 10.22 -19.54
C LYS A 464 -10.48 10.04 -20.60
N ALA A 465 -9.46 9.23 -20.33
CA ALA A 465 -8.44 8.94 -21.35
C ALA A 465 -9.04 8.17 -22.54
N ILE A 466 -9.93 7.21 -22.30
CA ILE A 466 -10.68 6.50 -23.34
C ILE A 466 -11.52 7.48 -24.18
N GLU A 467 -12.22 8.40 -23.51
CA GLU A 467 -13.02 9.44 -24.16
C GLU A 467 -12.17 10.34 -25.07
N ILE A 468 -11.06 10.87 -24.54
CA ILE A 468 -10.15 11.78 -25.28
C ILE A 468 -9.52 11.09 -26.49
N ASN A 469 -9.20 9.80 -26.37
CA ASN A 469 -8.60 9.02 -27.45
C ASN A 469 -9.65 8.40 -28.41
N ALA A 470 -10.95 8.62 -28.17
CA ALA A 470 -12.05 8.03 -28.93
C ALA A 470 -11.99 6.49 -29.04
N ALA A 471 -11.47 5.82 -27.99
CA ALA A 471 -11.23 4.37 -27.95
C ALA A 471 -12.40 3.60 -27.31
N ALA A 472 -13.61 3.83 -27.83
CA ALA A 472 -14.86 3.36 -27.23
C ALA A 472 -14.98 1.83 -27.15
N GLU A 473 -14.18 1.09 -27.92
CA GLU A 473 -14.03 -0.36 -27.88
C GLU A 473 -13.64 -0.92 -26.49
N HIS A 474 -12.97 -0.13 -25.64
CA HIS A 474 -12.59 -0.56 -24.30
C HIS A 474 -13.70 -0.41 -23.26
N VAL A 475 -14.80 0.28 -23.58
CA VAL A 475 -15.89 0.55 -22.63
C VAL A 475 -16.50 -0.73 -22.01
N PRO A 476 -16.84 -1.79 -22.78
CA PRO A 476 -17.40 -3.00 -22.19
C PRO A 476 -16.46 -3.70 -21.20
N ARG A 477 -15.14 -3.63 -21.46
CA ARG A 477 -14.11 -4.14 -20.56
C ARG A 477 -14.07 -3.31 -19.27
N MET A 478 -14.03 -1.99 -19.38
CA MET A 478 -14.05 -1.10 -18.20
C MET A 478 -15.32 -1.26 -17.36
N TRP A 479 -16.47 -1.48 -17.99
CA TRP A 479 -17.70 -1.82 -17.26
C TRP A 479 -17.56 -3.12 -16.47
N SER A 480 -17.05 -4.17 -17.11
CA SER A 480 -16.82 -5.47 -16.47
C SER A 480 -15.91 -5.31 -15.25
N ASP A 481 -14.83 -4.55 -15.38
CA ASP A 481 -13.89 -4.27 -14.29
C ASP A 481 -14.53 -3.43 -13.17
N MET A 482 -15.33 -2.43 -13.51
CA MET A 482 -16.09 -1.65 -12.53
C MET A 482 -17.10 -2.50 -11.75
N VAL A 483 -17.72 -3.51 -12.37
CA VAL A 483 -18.59 -4.48 -11.69
C VAL A 483 -17.78 -5.34 -10.73
N ILE A 484 -16.64 -5.85 -11.18
CA ILE A 484 -15.72 -6.69 -10.40
C ILE A 484 -15.17 -5.93 -9.18
N PHE A 485 -14.82 -4.64 -9.34
CA PHE A 485 -14.21 -3.81 -8.30
C PHE A 485 -15.23 -3.14 -7.36
N ASP A 486 -16.52 -3.44 -7.50
CA ASP A 486 -17.63 -2.84 -6.74
C ASP A 486 -17.71 -1.30 -6.89
N LEU A 487 -17.51 -0.80 -8.11
CA LEU A 487 -17.54 0.62 -8.47
C LEU A 487 -18.88 1.08 -9.06
N THR A 488 -19.87 0.18 -9.17
CA THR A 488 -21.17 0.45 -9.81
C THR A 488 -22.05 1.45 -9.06
N GLN A 489 -21.74 1.75 -7.79
CA GLN A 489 -22.47 2.71 -6.96
C GLN A 489 -21.93 4.15 -7.08
N ARG A 490 -21.06 4.42 -8.06
CA ARG A 490 -20.47 5.75 -8.29
C ARG A 490 -21.15 6.42 -9.47
N GLU A 491 -22.12 7.30 -9.18
CA GLU A 491 -22.88 8.05 -10.19
C GLU A 491 -21.98 8.74 -11.22
N SER A 492 -20.87 9.37 -10.78
CA SER A 492 -19.94 10.04 -11.69
C SER A 492 -19.34 9.11 -12.74
N LEU A 493 -18.98 7.88 -12.38
CA LEU A 493 -18.42 6.90 -13.32
C LEU A 493 -19.46 6.39 -14.31
N LEU A 494 -20.69 6.14 -13.81
CA LEU A 494 -21.81 5.71 -14.65
C LEU A 494 -22.15 6.76 -15.71
N LEU A 495 -22.20 8.03 -15.33
CA LEU A 495 -22.49 9.13 -16.24
C LEU A 495 -21.40 9.30 -17.30
N ILE A 496 -20.12 9.14 -16.95
CA ILE A 496 -19.01 9.19 -17.93
C ILE A 496 -19.13 8.03 -18.91
N LEU A 497 -19.38 6.81 -18.44
CA LEU A 497 -19.58 5.66 -19.32
C LEU A 497 -20.74 5.85 -20.30
N LEU A 498 -21.91 6.28 -19.80
CA LEU A 498 -23.08 6.55 -20.64
C LEU A 498 -22.76 7.62 -21.69
N ARG A 499 -22.09 8.71 -21.30
CA ARG A 499 -21.68 9.77 -22.23
C ARG A 499 -20.78 9.24 -23.34
N ILE A 500 -19.74 8.47 -23.00
CA ILE A 500 -18.81 7.89 -24.00
C ILE A 500 -19.57 7.00 -24.99
N MET A 501 -20.50 6.17 -24.51
CA MET A 501 -21.31 5.30 -25.38
C MET A 501 -22.29 6.08 -26.27
N ILE A 502 -22.89 7.16 -25.75
CA ILE A 502 -23.86 7.98 -26.50
C ILE A 502 -23.20 8.80 -27.60
N GLU A 503 -22.02 9.38 -27.32
CA GLU A 503 -21.29 10.22 -28.27
C GLU A 503 -20.68 9.39 -29.42
N ASN A 504 -20.33 8.12 -29.17
CA ASN A 504 -19.83 7.20 -30.18
C ASN A 504 -20.97 6.53 -30.95
N ARG A 505 -21.53 7.27 -31.91
CA ARG A 505 -22.57 6.72 -32.81
C ARG A 505 -22.03 5.55 -33.65
N PRO A 506 -22.84 4.51 -33.90
CA PRO A 506 -22.48 3.41 -34.78
C PRO A 506 -22.12 3.95 -36.17
N LYS A 507 -20.89 3.69 -36.66
CA LYS A 507 -20.55 3.95 -38.06
C LYS A 507 -20.97 2.74 -38.88
N GLU A 508 -21.81 2.94 -39.90
CA GLU A 508 -22.38 1.86 -40.73
C GLU A 508 -21.32 1.05 -41.54
N ASN A 509 -20.04 1.46 -41.56
CA ASN A 509 -19.04 1.00 -42.55
C ASN A 509 -17.70 0.47 -42.02
N THR A 510 -17.61 -0.08 -40.80
CA THR A 510 -16.33 -0.68 -40.35
C THR A 510 -16.53 -1.85 -39.37
N GLU A 511 -15.44 -2.59 -39.09
CA GLU A 511 -15.28 -3.77 -38.22
C GLU A 511 -15.91 -3.70 -36.80
N GLN A 512 -16.57 -2.58 -36.45
CA GLN A 512 -17.25 -2.29 -35.18
C GLN A 512 -18.75 -2.69 -35.16
N GLN A 513 -19.21 -3.58 -36.03
CA GLN A 513 -20.63 -3.99 -36.11
C GLN A 513 -21.20 -4.53 -34.77
N GLN A 514 -20.35 -5.04 -33.88
CA GLN A 514 -20.77 -5.61 -32.59
C GLN A 514 -20.86 -4.57 -31.46
N LEU A 515 -20.27 -3.38 -31.64
CA LEU A 515 -20.15 -2.39 -30.57
C LEU A 515 -21.51 -1.83 -30.08
N PRO A 516 -22.50 -1.55 -30.96
CA PRO A 516 -23.82 -1.09 -30.50
C PRO A 516 -24.56 -2.13 -29.65
N ALA A 517 -24.45 -3.41 -30.02
CA ALA A 517 -25.02 -4.50 -29.25
C ALA A 517 -24.33 -4.66 -27.89
N GLN A 518 -23.00 -4.50 -27.83
CA GLN A 518 -22.24 -4.51 -26.59
C GLN A 518 -22.63 -3.33 -25.68
N PHE A 519 -22.76 -2.11 -26.21
CA PHE A 519 -23.22 -0.95 -25.44
C PHE A 519 -24.64 -1.14 -24.90
N ALA A 520 -25.56 -1.70 -25.70
CA ALA A 520 -26.89 -2.05 -25.22
C ALA A 520 -26.84 -3.09 -24.10
N SER A 521 -25.94 -4.08 -24.17
CA SER A 521 -25.75 -5.07 -23.10
C SER A 521 -25.25 -4.44 -21.80
N VAL A 522 -24.29 -3.51 -21.90
CA VAL A 522 -23.75 -2.74 -20.77
C VAL A 522 -24.84 -1.86 -20.15
N ALA A 523 -25.59 -1.13 -20.97
CA ALA A 523 -26.68 -0.27 -20.51
C ALA A 523 -27.79 -1.08 -19.79
N LEU A 524 -28.12 -2.27 -20.30
CA LEU A 524 -29.09 -3.16 -19.67
C LEU A 524 -28.61 -3.72 -18.33
N ASP A 525 -27.35 -4.15 -18.25
CA ASP A 525 -26.75 -4.63 -17.01
C ASP A 525 -26.66 -3.50 -15.97
N MET A 526 -26.29 -2.29 -16.40
CA MET A 526 -26.30 -1.08 -15.57
C MET A 526 -27.71 -0.80 -15.01
N TYR A 527 -28.74 -0.84 -15.87
CA TYR A 527 -30.13 -0.65 -15.45
C TYR A 527 -30.53 -1.67 -14.36
N LYS A 528 -30.28 -2.96 -14.60
CA LYS A 528 -30.62 -4.03 -13.64
C LYS A 528 -29.90 -3.84 -12.31
N LYS A 529 -28.60 -3.57 -12.31
CA LYS A 529 -27.82 -3.39 -11.08
C LYS A 529 -28.31 -2.19 -10.25
N ILE A 530 -28.66 -1.07 -10.90
CA ILE A 530 -29.20 0.10 -10.20
C ILE A 530 -30.59 -0.23 -9.63
N GLU A 531 -31.44 -0.92 -10.38
CA GLU A 531 -32.77 -1.36 -9.94
C GLU A 531 -32.70 -2.32 -8.73
N GLU A 532 -31.85 -3.35 -8.79
CA GLU A 532 -31.60 -4.33 -7.72
C GLU A 532 -30.96 -3.70 -6.47
N SER A 533 -30.14 -2.66 -6.64
CA SER A 533 -29.47 -1.98 -5.53
C SER A 533 -30.39 -1.12 -4.65
N SER A 534 -31.68 -1.04 -4.99
CA SER A 534 -32.69 -0.23 -4.31
C SER A 534 -32.89 -0.51 -2.81
N HIS A 535 -32.32 -1.60 -2.27
CA HIS A 535 -32.39 -2.01 -0.86
C HIS A 535 -31.17 -1.61 0.02
N ARG A 536 -30.16 -0.89 -0.51
CA ARG A 536 -28.92 -0.53 0.24
C ARG A 536 -28.86 0.94 0.70
N ILE A 537 -28.06 1.21 1.76
CA ILE A 537 -28.03 2.47 2.55
C ILE A 537 -27.43 3.69 1.80
N LYS A 538 -26.56 3.49 0.79
CA LYS A 538 -26.01 4.56 -0.08
C LYS A 538 -26.42 4.29 -1.52
N LYS A 539 -27.46 4.98 -1.98
CA LYS A 539 -28.16 4.70 -3.24
C LYS A 539 -27.70 5.63 -4.36
N VAL A 540 -27.41 5.07 -5.53
CA VAL A 540 -27.52 5.80 -6.81
C VAL A 540 -28.98 5.74 -7.24
N SER A 541 -29.62 6.89 -7.43
CA SER A 541 -30.96 6.95 -8.00
C SER A 541 -30.86 7.22 -9.50
N PHE A 542 -31.74 6.60 -10.27
CA PHE A 542 -31.91 6.98 -11.67
C PHE A 542 -32.26 8.46 -11.79
N THR A 543 -31.58 9.16 -12.70
CA THR A 543 -31.97 10.48 -13.19
C THR A 543 -32.67 10.34 -14.54
N GLY A 544 -33.48 11.33 -14.92
CA GLY A 544 -34.14 11.34 -16.22
C GLY A 544 -33.13 11.24 -17.38
N GLN A 545 -31.99 11.93 -17.24
CA GLN A 545 -30.88 11.86 -18.20
C GLN A 545 -30.32 10.43 -18.30
N MET A 546 -29.97 9.78 -17.19
CA MET A 546 -29.43 8.42 -17.21
C MET A 546 -30.37 7.42 -17.89
N LEU A 547 -31.67 7.51 -17.58
CA LEU A 547 -32.67 6.63 -18.19
C LEU A 547 -32.86 6.94 -19.68
N GLY A 548 -32.78 8.21 -20.08
CA GLY A 548 -32.78 8.61 -21.50
C GLY A 548 -31.57 8.08 -22.27
N ASP A 549 -30.38 8.13 -21.67
CA ASP A 549 -29.17 7.60 -22.28
C ASP A 549 -29.24 6.06 -22.40
N ILE A 550 -29.67 5.36 -21.35
CA ILE A 550 -29.90 3.91 -21.39
C ILE A 550 -30.92 3.54 -22.48
N LEU A 551 -32.05 4.26 -22.55
CA LEU A 551 -33.08 4.06 -23.56
C LEU A 551 -32.52 4.19 -24.98
N THR A 552 -31.74 5.25 -25.22
CA THR A 552 -31.08 5.51 -26.50
C THR A 552 -30.13 4.37 -26.89
N LEU A 553 -29.32 3.89 -25.95
CA LEU A 553 -28.37 2.79 -26.20
C LEU A 553 -29.09 1.47 -26.50
N LEU A 554 -30.19 1.16 -25.81
CA LEU A 554 -30.99 -0.04 -26.09
C LEU A 554 -31.63 0.01 -27.49
N VAL A 555 -32.12 1.18 -27.91
CA VAL A 555 -32.67 1.39 -29.26
C VAL A 555 -31.60 1.18 -30.32
N ARG A 556 -30.40 1.76 -30.14
CA ARG A 556 -29.29 1.66 -31.09
C ARG A 556 -28.70 0.24 -31.19
N GLY A 557 -28.90 -0.61 -30.18
CA GLY A 557 -28.49 -2.01 -30.18
C GLY A 557 -29.61 -2.99 -30.54
N ASP A 558 -30.66 -2.55 -31.23
CA ASP A 558 -31.81 -3.35 -31.67
C ASP A 558 -32.57 -4.08 -30.55
N ASN A 559 -32.52 -3.58 -29.31
CA ASN A 559 -33.18 -4.18 -28.14
C ASN A 559 -34.49 -3.45 -27.78
N PHE A 560 -35.43 -3.44 -28.72
CA PHE A 560 -36.67 -2.65 -28.63
C PHE A 560 -37.55 -3.05 -27.43
N GLU A 561 -37.75 -4.36 -27.18
CA GLU A 561 -38.61 -4.82 -26.08
C GLU A 561 -38.14 -4.30 -24.71
N LYS A 562 -36.83 -4.32 -24.46
CA LYS A 562 -36.25 -3.77 -23.22
C LYS A 562 -36.28 -2.25 -23.19
N ALA A 563 -36.09 -1.58 -24.32
CA ALA A 563 -36.27 -0.14 -24.42
C ALA A 563 -37.70 0.28 -24.01
N SER A 564 -38.71 -0.47 -24.46
CA SER A 564 -40.11 -0.26 -24.09
C SER A 564 -40.38 -0.46 -22.58
N GLU A 565 -39.77 -1.47 -21.97
CA GLU A 565 -39.85 -1.70 -20.51
C GLU A 565 -39.26 -0.52 -19.73
N VAL A 566 -38.06 -0.06 -20.12
CA VAL A 566 -37.39 1.10 -19.51
C VAL A 566 -38.25 2.36 -19.68
N PHE A 567 -38.83 2.59 -20.87
CA PHE A 567 -39.71 3.73 -21.08
C PHE A 567 -40.98 3.67 -20.21
N THR A 568 -41.57 2.47 -20.07
CA THR A 568 -42.72 2.27 -19.17
C THR A 568 -42.37 2.54 -17.71
N TYR A 569 -41.13 2.24 -17.29
CA TYR A 569 -40.64 2.60 -15.96
C TYR A 569 -40.52 4.11 -15.78
N ILE A 570 -39.99 4.82 -16.78
CA ILE A 570 -39.91 6.30 -16.80
C ILE A 570 -41.31 6.89 -16.63
N ASP A 571 -42.26 6.45 -17.44
CA ASP A 571 -43.65 6.94 -17.44
C ASP A 571 -44.38 6.68 -16.12
N LYS A 572 -44.21 5.51 -15.49
CA LYS A 572 -44.87 5.21 -14.21
C LYS A 572 -44.27 5.97 -13.02
N ASN A 573 -43.01 6.39 -13.11
CA ASN A 573 -42.26 6.97 -11.98
C ASN A 573 -41.86 8.44 -12.21
N GLN A 574 -42.51 9.17 -13.12
CA GLN A 574 -42.08 10.52 -13.51
C GLN A 574 -41.88 11.47 -12.31
N HIS A 575 -42.76 11.42 -11.31
CA HIS A 575 -42.68 12.28 -10.12
C HIS A 575 -41.57 11.91 -9.13
N ARG A 576 -40.98 10.70 -9.25
CA ARG A 576 -39.92 10.21 -8.37
C ARG A 576 -38.52 10.34 -8.98
N ILE A 577 -38.45 10.46 -10.30
CA ILE A 577 -37.18 10.54 -11.04
C ILE A 577 -36.79 12.02 -11.14
N PRO A 578 -35.59 12.42 -10.66
CA PRO A 578 -35.10 13.78 -10.84
C PRO A 578 -34.74 14.04 -12.30
N GLY A 579 -35.32 15.10 -12.88
CA GLY A 579 -35.08 15.53 -14.26
C GLY A 579 -35.82 14.69 -15.30
N THR A 580 -35.66 15.07 -16.57
CA THR A 580 -36.30 14.40 -17.72
C THR A 580 -35.26 13.80 -18.66
N PRO A 581 -35.62 12.77 -19.46
CA PRO A 581 -34.81 12.32 -20.58
C PRO A 581 -34.54 13.45 -21.57
N ALA A 582 -33.40 13.40 -22.26
CA ALA A 582 -33.10 14.33 -23.34
C ALA A 582 -34.14 14.20 -24.49
N GLU A 583 -34.48 15.31 -25.13
CA GLU A 583 -35.46 15.32 -26.23
C GLU A 583 -35.00 14.43 -27.40
N THR A 584 -33.70 14.39 -27.66
CA THR A 584 -33.09 13.53 -28.69
C THR A 584 -33.31 12.04 -28.40
N ALA A 585 -33.23 11.63 -27.13
CA ALA A 585 -33.48 10.24 -26.72
C ALA A 585 -34.94 9.82 -26.97
N LEU A 586 -35.88 10.72 -26.70
CA LEU A 586 -37.30 10.49 -26.94
C LEU A 586 -37.62 10.46 -28.44
N GLN A 587 -36.96 11.28 -29.24
CA GLN A 587 -37.06 11.23 -30.70
C GLN A 587 -36.54 9.90 -31.26
N GLU A 588 -35.36 9.46 -30.86
CA GLU A 588 -34.80 8.16 -31.29
C GLU A 588 -35.69 6.98 -30.88
N PHE A 589 -36.29 7.01 -29.68
CA PHE A 589 -37.24 5.98 -29.25
C PHE A 589 -38.54 5.97 -30.07
N VAL A 590 -39.07 7.14 -30.44
CA VAL A 590 -40.24 7.23 -31.31
C VAL A 590 -39.93 6.73 -32.72
N ASP A 591 -38.76 7.05 -33.27
CA ASP A 591 -38.32 6.51 -34.55
C ASP A 591 -38.24 4.97 -34.50
N ALA A 592 -37.73 4.41 -33.39
CA ALA A 592 -37.70 2.97 -33.16
C ALA A 592 -39.11 2.35 -33.04
N CYS A 593 -40.07 3.04 -32.43
CA CYS A 593 -41.47 2.60 -32.39
C CYS A 593 -42.07 2.55 -33.81
N VAL A 594 -41.71 3.50 -34.68
CA VAL A 594 -42.15 3.53 -36.10
C VAL A 594 -41.61 2.30 -36.82
N LEU A 595 -40.32 2.02 -36.68
CA LEU A 595 -39.68 0.84 -37.28
C LEU A 595 -40.31 -0.48 -36.80
N ASN A 596 -40.62 -0.59 -35.50
CA ASN A 596 -41.20 -1.79 -34.89
C ASN A 596 -42.74 -1.85 -34.96
N LYS A 597 -43.40 -0.91 -35.66
CA LYS A 597 -44.86 -0.86 -35.85
C LYS A 597 -45.67 -0.85 -34.53
N SER A 598 -45.20 -0.10 -33.52
CA SER A 598 -45.82 -0.02 -32.19
C SER A 598 -46.42 1.37 -31.88
N PRO A 599 -47.56 1.76 -32.50
CA PRO A 599 -48.13 3.11 -32.40
C PRO A 599 -48.63 3.48 -30.99
N SER A 600 -49.01 2.48 -30.18
CA SER A 600 -49.48 2.73 -28.82
C SER A 600 -48.36 3.25 -27.90
N GLN A 601 -47.14 2.73 -28.05
CA GLN A 601 -45.99 3.18 -27.24
C GLN A 601 -45.51 4.57 -27.64
N SER A 602 -45.51 4.88 -28.94
CA SER A 602 -45.19 6.24 -29.41
C SER A 602 -46.18 7.28 -28.92
N LEU A 603 -47.46 6.92 -28.74
CA LEU A 603 -48.47 7.83 -28.16
C LEU A 603 -48.28 8.05 -26.65
N ILE A 604 -47.80 7.03 -25.92
CA ILE A 604 -47.43 7.19 -24.50
C ILE A 604 -46.22 8.11 -24.40
N ALA A 605 -45.23 7.95 -25.29
CA ALA A 605 -44.08 8.86 -25.36
C ALA A 605 -44.50 10.31 -25.65
N LEU A 606 -45.44 10.52 -26.57
CA LEU A 606 -46.00 11.86 -26.84
C LEU A 606 -46.75 12.43 -25.63
N GLN A 607 -47.52 11.60 -24.93
CA GLN A 607 -48.21 12.02 -23.71
C GLN A 607 -47.23 12.46 -22.62
N TYR A 608 -46.17 11.67 -22.39
CA TYR A 608 -45.09 12.03 -21.46
C TYR A 608 -44.47 13.39 -21.78
N VAL A 609 -44.20 13.66 -23.07
CA VAL A 609 -43.61 14.91 -23.55
C VAL A 609 -44.50 16.11 -23.26
N VAL A 610 -45.81 15.95 -23.47
CA VAL A 610 -46.82 16.98 -23.18
C VAL A 610 -46.94 17.23 -21.68
N GLU A 611 -46.98 16.18 -20.86
CA GLU A 611 -47.09 16.28 -19.39
C GLU A 611 -45.88 16.99 -18.77
N ASN A 612 -44.70 16.86 -19.37
CA ASN A 612 -43.46 17.48 -18.91
C ASN A 612 -43.14 18.83 -19.60
N ASN A 613 -44.08 19.40 -20.38
CA ASN A 613 -43.93 20.68 -21.09
C ASN A 613 -42.71 20.75 -22.05
N MET A 614 -42.38 19.64 -22.71
CA MET A 614 -41.31 19.57 -23.72
C MET A 614 -41.85 19.80 -25.15
N GLU A 615 -40.96 19.93 -26.14
CA GLU A 615 -41.37 20.18 -27.53
C GLU A 615 -42.15 19.00 -28.15
N SER A 616 -43.49 19.08 -28.19
CA SER A 616 -44.37 17.98 -28.61
C SER A 616 -44.72 17.97 -30.10
N ILE A 617 -44.60 19.10 -30.81
CA ILE A 617 -45.05 19.26 -32.21
C ILE A 617 -44.17 18.45 -33.17
N THR A 618 -42.85 18.50 -33.02
CA THR A 618 -41.91 17.77 -33.90
C THR A 618 -42.06 16.26 -33.76
N LEU A 619 -42.28 15.76 -32.54
CA LEU A 619 -42.58 14.35 -32.26
C LEU A 619 -43.93 13.92 -32.84
N ALA A 620 -44.99 14.74 -32.68
CA ALA A 620 -46.31 14.49 -33.25
C ALA A 620 -46.28 14.39 -34.78
N LYS A 621 -45.50 15.25 -35.46
CA LYS A 621 -45.29 15.18 -36.91
C LYS A 621 -44.63 13.86 -37.34
N ARG A 622 -43.59 13.40 -36.62
CA ARG A 622 -42.93 12.12 -36.89
C ARG A 622 -43.86 10.92 -36.72
N ILE A 623 -44.66 10.90 -35.66
CA ILE A 623 -45.64 9.82 -35.41
C ILE A 623 -46.70 9.78 -36.52
N ASN A 624 -47.23 10.92 -36.93
CA ASN A 624 -48.23 11.00 -37.99
C ASN A 624 -47.67 10.62 -39.37
N GLY A 625 -46.39 10.94 -39.65
CA GLY A 625 -45.72 10.57 -40.89
C GLY A 625 -45.24 9.12 -40.96
N GLY A 626 -44.92 8.50 -39.80
CA GLY A 626 -44.33 7.16 -39.72
C GLY A 626 -45.34 6.01 -39.67
N PHE A 627 -46.56 6.22 -39.17
CA PHE A 627 -47.57 5.17 -38.99
C PHE A 627 -48.81 5.37 -39.85
N THR A 628 -49.46 4.27 -40.22
CA THR A 628 -50.88 4.28 -40.60
C THR A 628 -51.73 4.21 -39.33
N LEU A 629 -52.12 5.37 -38.78
CA LEU A 629 -52.84 5.49 -37.51
C LEU A 629 -54.35 5.20 -37.66
N ASN A 630 -54.93 4.44 -36.72
CA ASN A 630 -56.38 4.20 -36.64
C ASN A 630 -57.11 5.44 -36.07
N GLU A 631 -58.43 5.54 -36.27
CA GLU A 631 -59.25 6.69 -35.82
C GLU A 631 -59.06 7.02 -34.32
N GLY A 632 -58.95 6.01 -33.45
CA GLY A 632 -58.69 6.20 -32.02
C GLY A 632 -57.30 6.75 -31.70
N HIS A 633 -56.29 6.40 -32.49
CA HIS A 633 -54.93 6.94 -32.35
C HIS A 633 -54.86 8.40 -32.82
N LEU A 634 -55.53 8.72 -33.94
CA LEU A 634 -55.65 10.09 -34.45
C LEU A 634 -56.41 11.00 -33.48
N ALA A 635 -57.50 10.51 -32.88
CA ALA A 635 -58.24 11.25 -31.86
C ALA A 635 -57.37 11.57 -30.63
N LYS A 636 -56.57 10.60 -30.17
CA LYS A 636 -55.64 10.81 -29.05
C LYS A 636 -54.53 11.81 -29.41
N LEU A 637 -53.96 11.73 -30.60
CA LEU A 637 -52.93 12.65 -31.08
C LEU A 637 -53.45 14.11 -31.15
N LYS A 638 -54.66 14.31 -31.69
CA LYS A 638 -55.36 15.61 -31.70
C LYS A 638 -55.66 16.15 -30.31
N SER A 639 -56.03 15.28 -29.37
CA SER A 639 -56.28 15.71 -27.98
C SER A 639 -55.03 16.20 -27.26
N LEU A 640 -53.84 15.70 -27.64
CA LEU A 640 -52.58 16.00 -26.96
C LEU A 640 -51.88 17.25 -27.51
N VAL A 641 -51.93 17.51 -28.83
CA VAL A 641 -51.13 18.57 -29.48
C VAL A 641 -51.99 19.50 -30.38
N GLY A 642 -53.31 19.28 -30.44
CA GLY A 642 -54.22 20.00 -31.36
C GLY A 642 -53.98 19.62 -32.81
N ASP A 643 -54.48 20.41 -33.77
CA ASP A 643 -54.29 20.15 -35.22
C ASP A 643 -52.94 20.68 -35.77
N SER A 644 -52.10 21.27 -34.91
CA SER A 644 -50.83 21.94 -35.29
C SER A 644 -49.77 21.01 -35.94
N PHE A 645 -49.89 19.70 -35.78
CA PHE A 645 -49.00 18.71 -36.40
C PHE A 645 -49.40 18.34 -37.84
N LEU A 646 -50.56 18.81 -38.32
CA LEU A 646 -51.08 18.58 -39.68
C LEU A 646 -50.59 19.62 -40.69
N ASP A 647 -50.06 20.75 -40.21
CA ASP A 647 -49.48 21.79 -41.07
C ASP A 647 -48.10 21.33 -41.58
N LYS A 648 -47.99 21.25 -42.91
CA LYS A 648 -46.80 20.77 -43.65
C LYS A 648 -45.52 21.50 -43.26
#